data_AF-A0A4V2JA04-F1
#
_entry.id   AF-A0A4V2JA04-F1
#
_cell.length_a   1.000
_cell.length_b   1.000
_cell.length_c   1.000
_cell.angle_alpha   90.00
_cell.angle_beta   90.00
_cell.angle_gamma   90.00
#
_symmetry.space_group_name_H-M   'P 1'
#
loop_
_entity.id
_entity.type
_entity.pdbx_description
1 polymer ?
#
loop_
_entity_poly.entity_id
_entity_poly.type
_entity_poly.pdbx_seq_one_letter_code
_entity_poly.pdbx_strand_id
1 'polypeptide(L)'
;MNKIPTLITVCRITMLGIFLFAFSIKINAQVVLEKEVKITDLGLHFNGSSKSTDRDAPDNGNPDSYDFVFGRNISAHGDAIKTYNHYVFMTWYRGGKTDRHVMLTRYNTITGTMATIEFPHRHTGFQNRWWLGESHNTIAVGVSPLDGTIHLLYDMHAYSPTKPSDGSLANDYFRYSYSVKDAASLPDADFTLDKFVPNGTGGYKHLRMPGIAPQSEFRALTYPRFFQNDDGETFMLMREGGNNNGMFKFIKYDANTGEWGNFIDFNRLNAKSQPGIDYNWGLYGDMKYVNGKFRIGFQRRSSNNNDKYLYQNGVYYAYSDDQTAATGWKNYKGESFSLPLWDADFIKVMEPGDYVETTNPNRVRIVGGFDWTVTSNGDVHIKSEVRDLDNNVTKNLHTYKPAGATEFITTEQSISGSFYTSGANVYTVGLNNGRVVVYKAEGGTDNFEKVYEATSGRQFDHGVVHIENGKAYYYLMEDSSGSAQPLYLQVIDLDIVPTDPTAANNFTIQAVGETCEGKGNGKLVISGDATHDYTTTIAGTTYNFNKDITIEDLSPGTYDFCIEVVGENYSHCYEVVIEGGASLTGKILLDKKSVEVSVDSGTPPYAVYINDQQILETYQSRFYVDVNHGDNLQITSKDDCQGKLSKTINLLKDLRAYPNPSNGLFEIYIPNSLKTIDMEVYNIHSQLVSVRTHQVNAGKISLNIEDKPNGIYFVKLNLDKPVFIKLIKN
;
A
#
# COMPACT_ATOMS: atom_id res chain seq x y z
N MET A 1 -49.87 -38.28 -81.81
CA MET A 1 -48.84 -37.43 -81.16
C MET A 1 -49.52 -36.76 -79.98
N ASN A 2 -49.04 -37.10 -78.78
CA ASN A 2 -49.82 -37.11 -77.55
C ASN A 2 -50.08 -35.71 -76.99
N LYS A 3 -51.36 -35.48 -76.67
CA LYS A 3 -51.82 -34.45 -75.74
C LYS A 3 -51.57 -34.91 -74.30
N ILE A 4 -51.53 -33.92 -73.40
CA ILE A 4 -52.06 -33.88 -72.02
C ILE A 4 -51.03 -33.34 -71.01
N PRO A 5 -51.52 -32.53 -70.04
CA PRO A 5 -50.82 -31.43 -69.41
C PRO A 5 -50.33 -31.74 -67.99
N THR A 6 -49.64 -30.74 -67.45
CA THR A 6 -49.49 -30.33 -66.04
C THR A 6 -50.08 -31.23 -64.96
N LEU A 7 -49.21 -31.76 -64.09
CA LEU A 7 -49.55 -32.25 -62.76
C LEU A 7 -48.66 -31.54 -61.71
N ILE A 8 -49.32 -30.88 -60.76
CA ILE A 8 -48.78 -30.30 -59.55
C ILE A 8 -48.22 -31.43 -58.67
N THR A 9 -47.00 -31.30 -58.17
CA THR A 9 -46.48 -32.13 -57.07
C THR A 9 -45.99 -31.23 -55.96
N VAL A 10 -46.65 -31.35 -54.80
CA VAL A 10 -46.31 -30.74 -53.52
C VAL A 10 -45.00 -31.35 -53.01
N CYS A 11 -43.96 -30.54 -52.85
CA CYS A 11 -42.73 -30.96 -52.19
C CYS A 11 -42.72 -30.40 -50.76
N ARG A 12 -42.73 -31.30 -49.77
CA ARG A 12 -42.55 -30.98 -48.35
C ARG A 12 -41.13 -30.43 -48.14
N ILE A 13 -41.02 -29.18 -47.72
CA ILE A 13 -39.76 -28.62 -47.22
C ILE A 13 -39.59 -29.10 -45.78
N THR A 14 -38.67 -30.03 -45.58
CA THR A 14 -38.16 -30.41 -44.26
C THR A 14 -37.24 -29.29 -43.79
N MET A 15 -37.68 -28.52 -42.79
CA MET A 15 -36.89 -27.45 -42.18
C MET A 15 -35.79 -28.08 -41.32
N LEU A 16 -34.59 -28.21 -41.89
CA LEU A 16 -33.38 -28.62 -41.16
C LEU A 16 -32.91 -27.40 -40.35
N GLY A 17 -33.23 -27.38 -39.06
CA GLY A 17 -32.73 -26.37 -38.13
C GLY A 17 -31.22 -26.53 -37.96
N ILE A 18 -30.44 -25.68 -38.65
CA ILE A 18 -29.01 -25.51 -38.40
C ILE A 18 -28.91 -24.73 -37.08
N PHE A 19 -28.66 -25.44 -35.98
CA PHE A 19 -28.15 -24.86 -34.75
C PHE A 19 -26.74 -24.32 -35.06
N LEU A 20 -26.64 -23.02 -35.36
CA LEU A 20 -25.36 -22.30 -35.26
C LEU A 20 -24.97 -22.29 -33.78
N PHE A 21 -24.15 -23.24 -33.37
CA PHE A 21 -23.33 -23.09 -32.17
C PHE A 21 -22.40 -21.91 -32.43
N ALA A 22 -22.75 -20.74 -31.90
CA ALA A 22 -21.79 -19.66 -31.71
C ALA A 22 -20.77 -20.14 -30.68
N PHE A 23 -19.71 -20.81 -31.15
CA PHE A 23 -18.50 -20.99 -30.36
C PHE A 23 -17.98 -19.58 -30.06
N SER A 24 -18.24 -19.11 -28.84
CA SER A 24 -17.49 -18.00 -28.28
C SER A 24 -16.07 -18.51 -28.10
N ILE A 25 -15.21 -18.25 -29.08
CA ILE A 25 -13.77 -18.43 -28.93
C ILE A 25 -13.36 -17.43 -27.86
N LYS A 26 -13.23 -17.90 -26.62
CA LYS A 26 -12.46 -17.17 -25.61
C LYS A 26 -11.02 -17.20 -26.11
N ILE A 27 -10.60 -16.12 -26.76
CA ILE A 27 -9.18 -15.85 -26.95
C ILE A 27 -8.66 -15.59 -25.54
N ASN A 28 -8.05 -16.60 -24.91
CA ASN A 28 -7.28 -16.35 -23.72
C ASN A 28 -6.10 -15.50 -24.16
N ALA A 29 -6.06 -14.30 -23.62
CA ALA A 29 -4.94 -13.40 -23.75
C ALA A 29 -3.67 -14.15 -23.25
N GLN A 30 -2.53 -13.96 -23.92
CA GLN A 30 -1.31 -14.77 -23.72
C GLN A 30 -0.08 -13.89 -23.57
N VAL A 31 0.69 -14.10 -22.49
CA VAL A 31 2.02 -13.51 -22.27
C VAL A 31 2.89 -13.73 -23.51
N VAL A 32 3.45 -12.65 -24.07
CA VAL A 32 4.17 -12.69 -25.34
C VAL A 32 5.44 -11.85 -25.31
N LEU A 33 6.49 -12.35 -25.97
CA LEU A 33 7.68 -11.56 -26.25
C LEU A 33 7.35 -10.54 -27.34
N GLU A 34 7.36 -9.25 -27.00
CA GLU A 34 7.11 -8.17 -27.97
C GLU A 34 8.37 -7.84 -28.76
N LYS A 35 9.51 -7.78 -28.06
CA LYS A 35 10.75 -7.30 -28.66
C LYS A 35 11.97 -7.90 -27.98
N GLU A 36 12.98 -8.22 -28.78
CA GLU A 36 14.33 -8.48 -28.31
C GLU A 36 15.28 -7.48 -28.98
N VAL A 37 16.05 -6.76 -28.17
CA VAL A 37 16.94 -5.68 -28.62
C VAL A 37 18.35 -6.01 -28.15
N LYS A 38 19.29 -6.06 -29.09
CA LYS A 38 20.72 -6.18 -28.75
C LYS A 38 21.22 -4.83 -28.26
N ILE A 39 21.78 -4.79 -27.05
CA ILE A 39 22.30 -3.57 -26.44
C ILE A 39 23.76 -3.35 -26.79
N THR A 40 24.58 -4.41 -26.68
CA THR A 40 26.01 -4.38 -26.95
C THR A 40 26.55 -5.80 -27.15
N ASP A 41 27.72 -5.92 -27.77
CA ASP A 41 28.53 -7.16 -27.83
C ASP A 41 29.56 -7.25 -26.69
N LEU A 42 29.64 -6.21 -25.86
CA LEU A 42 30.77 -5.94 -24.99
C LEU A 42 30.36 -5.87 -23.51
N GLY A 43 29.43 -6.68 -23.02
CA GLY A 43 29.17 -6.78 -21.59
C GLY A 43 30.30 -7.49 -20.84
N LEU A 44 30.83 -6.90 -19.76
CA LEU A 44 31.88 -7.53 -18.95
C LEU A 44 31.33 -8.73 -18.18
N HIS A 45 32.03 -9.86 -18.29
CA HIS A 45 31.77 -11.10 -17.55
C HIS A 45 33.09 -11.72 -17.06
N PHE A 46 33.10 -12.36 -15.90
CA PHE A 46 34.31 -13.01 -15.39
C PHE A 46 34.38 -14.47 -15.82
N ASN A 47 35.17 -14.73 -16.87
CA ASN A 47 35.30 -16.05 -17.48
C ASN A 47 36.45 -16.90 -16.93
N GLY A 48 37.28 -16.36 -16.02
CA GLY A 48 38.44 -17.05 -15.47
C GLY A 48 38.10 -18.04 -14.34
N SER A 49 39.08 -18.27 -13.46
CA SER A 49 38.98 -19.18 -12.32
C SER A 49 38.53 -18.44 -11.05
N SER A 50 37.79 -19.13 -10.18
CA SER A 50 37.46 -18.61 -8.85
C SER A 50 38.71 -18.54 -7.97
N LYS A 51 38.84 -17.44 -7.23
CA LYS A 51 39.89 -17.13 -6.25
C LYS A 51 39.29 -16.92 -4.85
N SER A 52 38.15 -17.55 -4.58
CA SER A 52 37.43 -17.42 -3.31
C SER A 52 38.27 -17.82 -2.08
N THR A 53 39.20 -18.78 -2.26
CA THR A 53 40.15 -19.28 -1.26
C THR A 53 41.53 -18.62 -1.29
N ASP A 54 41.86 -17.87 -2.34
CA ASP A 54 43.14 -17.17 -2.52
C ASP A 54 42.89 -15.74 -3.02
N ARG A 55 42.42 -14.88 -2.11
CA ARG A 55 41.95 -13.53 -2.45
C ARG A 55 43.09 -12.56 -2.74
N ASP A 56 44.34 -12.96 -2.49
CA ASP A 56 45.56 -12.21 -2.76
C ASP A 56 46.29 -12.69 -4.02
N ALA A 57 45.64 -13.54 -4.83
CA ALA A 57 46.21 -14.08 -6.06
C ALA A 57 46.78 -12.96 -6.98
N PRO A 58 48.01 -13.14 -7.50
CA PRO A 58 48.58 -12.21 -8.47
C PRO A 58 47.79 -12.24 -9.78
N ASP A 59 48.01 -11.23 -10.63
CA ASP A 59 47.45 -11.25 -11.98
C ASP A 59 47.93 -12.50 -12.73
N ASN A 60 47.00 -13.23 -13.34
CA ASN A 60 47.30 -14.43 -14.12
C ASN A 60 48.01 -14.10 -15.45
N GLY A 61 48.17 -12.81 -15.80
CA GLY A 61 48.88 -12.33 -16.99
C GLY A 61 48.15 -12.59 -18.32
N ASN A 62 46.98 -13.25 -18.28
CA ASN A 62 46.18 -13.56 -19.45
C ASN A 62 45.09 -12.50 -19.64
N PRO A 63 45.10 -11.70 -20.74
CA PRO A 63 44.07 -10.70 -21.00
C PRO A 63 42.70 -11.33 -21.34
N ASP A 64 42.67 -12.58 -21.77
CA ASP A 64 41.45 -13.28 -22.18
C ASP A 64 40.80 -14.08 -21.04
N SER A 65 41.44 -14.16 -19.86
CA SER A 65 40.96 -14.89 -18.69
C SER A 65 40.87 -13.98 -17.47
N TYR A 66 39.64 -13.66 -17.06
CA TYR A 66 39.39 -12.79 -15.93
C TYR A 66 38.98 -13.58 -14.68
N ASP A 67 39.95 -13.86 -13.80
CA ASP A 67 39.71 -14.53 -12.52
C ASP A 67 38.83 -13.67 -11.60
N PHE A 68 38.11 -14.29 -10.67
CA PHE A 68 37.12 -13.60 -9.81
C PHE A 68 37.09 -14.15 -8.39
N VAL A 69 36.69 -13.32 -7.42
CA VAL A 69 36.66 -13.72 -5.99
C VAL A 69 35.31 -14.32 -5.58
N PHE A 70 34.21 -13.77 -6.10
CA PHE A 70 32.85 -14.14 -5.70
C PHE A 70 32.09 -14.85 -6.84
N GLY A 71 31.13 -14.17 -7.47
CA GLY A 71 30.42 -14.66 -8.66
C GLY A 71 31.07 -14.18 -9.95
N ARG A 72 30.55 -14.67 -11.09
CA ARG A 72 31.00 -14.28 -12.43
C ARG A 72 30.34 -13.02 -12.98
N ASN A 73 29.19 -12.65 -12.41
CA ASN A 73 28.24 -11.73 -13.02
C ASN A 73 28.48 -10.32 -12.50
N ILE A 74 28.52 -9.33 -13.41
CA ILE A 74 28.72 -7.91 -13.04
C ILE A 74 27.99 -6.93 -13.97
N SER A 75 27.79 -7.28 -15.24
CA SER A 75 26.89 -6.56 -16.16
C SER A 75 25.53 -7.26 -16.21
N ALA A 76 24.43 -6.55 -16.49
CA ALA A 76 23.07 -7.08 -16.33
C ALA A 76 22.84 -7.72 -14.94
N HIS A 77 23.39 -7.07 -13.90
CA HIS A 77 23.40 -7.53 -12.52
C HIS A 77 23.22 -6.34 -11.56
N GLY A 78 22.51 -6.56 -10.44
CA GLY A 78 22.12 -5.49 -9.52
C GLY A 78 20.98 -4.61 -10.04
N ASP A 79 20.89 -3.37 -9.58
CA ASP A 79 19.84 -2.42 -9.97
C ASP A 79 20.17 -1.68 -11.27
N ALA A 80 20.48 -2.44 -12.31
CA ALA A 80 21.13 -1.94 -13.53
C ALA A 80 20.18 -1.52 -14.66
N ILE A 81 18.86 -1.54 -14.43
CA ILE A 81 17.84 -1.19 -15.42
C ILE A 81 16.72 -0.37 -14.78
N LYS A 82 16.29 0.71 -15.46
CA LYS A 82 15.10 1.51 -15.12
C LYS A 82 14.39 1.99 -16.39
N THR A 83 13.09 2.19 -16.30
CA THR A 83 12.30 2.92 -17.31
C THR A 83 12.08 4.37 -16.89
N TYR A 84 11.92 5.25 -17.87
CA TYR A 84 11.48 6.63 -17.68
C TYR A 84 10.86 7.12 -18.99
N ASN A 85 9.58 7.47 -18.97
CA ASN A 85 8.77 7.70 -20.17
C ASN A 85 8.93 6.52 -21.16
N HIS A 86 9.19 6.81 -22.43
CA HIS A 86 9.47 5.82 -23.48
C HIS A 86 10.95 5.38 -23.54
N TYR A 87 11.75 5.64 -22.51
CA TYR A 87 13.15 5.23 -22.46
C TYR A 87 13.40 4.09 -21.49
N VAL A 88 14.34 3.21 -21.85
CA VAL A 88 14.92 2.20 -20.96
C VAL A 88 16.39 2.52 -20.76
N PHE A 89 16.78 2.78 -19.51
CA PHE A 89 18.16 3.03 -19.10
C PHE A 89 18.78 1.73 -18.60
N MET A 90 19.96 1.39 -19.11
CA MET A 90 20.70 0.18 -18.76
C MET A 90 22.15 0.52 -18.49
N THR A 91 22.68 0.03 -17.39
CA THR A 91 24.10 0.18 -17.04
C THR A 91 24.85 -1.14 -17.13
N TRP A 92 26.13 -1.05 -17.49
CA TRP A 92 26.98 -2.22 -17.69
C TRP A 92 28.45 -1.81 -17.64
N TYR A 93 29.34 -2.79 -17.47
CA TYR A 93 30.76 -2.56 -17.66
C TYR A 93 31.18 -3.03 -19.04
N ARG A 94 32.01 -2.25 -19.74
CA ARG A 94 32.54 -2.66 -21.04
C ARG A 94 33.51 -3.82 -20.90
N GLY A 95 33.28 -4.83 -21.72
CA GLY A 95 33.88 -6.15 -21.67
C GLY A 95 35.31 -6.15 -22.16
N GLY A 96 36.00 -7.24 -21.82
CA GLY A 96 37.43 -7.35 -21.95
C GLY A 96 38.10 -7.01 -20.62
N LYS A 97 38.91 -7.96 -20.11
CA LYS A 97 39.61 -7.81 -18.83
C LYS A 97 40.38 -6.51 -18.72
N THR A 98 40.91 -5.98 -19.82
CA THR A 98 41.73 -4.76 -19.88
C THR A 98 40.96 -3.50 -20.26
N ASP A 99 39.62 -3.53 -20.33
CA ASP A 99 38.76 -2.36 -20.63
C ASP A 99 37.97 -1.94 -19.38
N ARG A 100 36.79 -2.53 -19.12
CA ARG A 100 36.03 -2.40 -17.86
C ARG A 100 35.39 -1.04 -17.58
N HIS A 101 35.24 -0.15 -18.56
CA HIS A 101 34.62 1.15 -18.33
C HIS A 101 33.16 1.03 -17.88
N VAL A 102 32.70 1.94 -17.03
CA VAL A 102 31.28 2.10 -16.71
C VAL A 102 30.56 2.66 -17.94
N MET A 103 29.44 2.05 -18.29
CA MET A 103 28.62 2.41 -19.44
C MET A 103 27.18 2.68 -19.01
N LEU A 104 26.55 3.68 -19.63
CA LEU A 104 25.12 3.97 -19.50
C LEU A 104 24.52 4.01 -20.91
N THR A 105 23.62 3.09 -21.21
CA THR A 105 22.86 3.06 -22.46
C THR A 105 21.42 3.50 -22.20
N ARG A 106 20.92 4.43 -23.01
CA ARG A 106 19.50 4.81 -23.07
C ARG A 106 18.91 4.32 -24.38
N TYR A 107 17.92 3.45 -24.30
CA TYR A 107 17.18 2.91 -25.43
C TYR A 107 15.81 3.58 -25.55
N ASN A 108 15.48 4.09 -26.74
CA ASN A 108 14.19 4.69 -27.05
C ASN A 108 13.24 3.61 -27.60
N THR A 109 12.16 3.32 -26.88
CA THR A 109 11.23 2.24 -27.26
C THR A 109 10.39 2.58 -28.49
N ILE A 110 10.16 3.86 -28.77
CA ILE A 110 9.38 4.36 -29.91
C ILE A 110 10.20 4.31 -31.20
N THR A 111 11.40 4.91 -31.21
CA THR A 111 12.24 5.01 -32.41
C THR A 111 13.11 3.77 -32.64
N GLY A 112 13.37 3.00 -31.59
CA GLY A 112 14.33 1.90 -31.59
C GLY A 112 15.81 2.35 -31.54
N THR A 113 16.08 3.65 -31.35
CA THR A 113 17.45 4.18 -31.28
C THR A 113 18.06 3.99 -29.89
N MET A 114 19.39 4.02 -29.81
CA MET A 114 20.14 3.96 -28.56
C MET A 114 21.23 5.03 -28.53
N ALA A 115 21.42 5.64 -27.38
CA ALA A 115 22.57 6.49 -27.07
C ALA A 115 23.34 5.87 -25.90
N THR A 116 24.67 5.76 -26.01
CA THR A 116 25.51 5.18 -24.95
C THR A 116 26.59 6.16 -24.52
N ILE A 117 26.69 6.39 -23.22
CA ILE A 117 27.72 7.20 -22.57
C ILE A 117 28.76 6.26 -21.96
N GLU A 118 30.02 6.50 -22.29
CA GLU A 118 31.19 5.93 -21.61
C GLU A 118 31.63 6.85 -20.47
N PHE A 119 31.79 6.30 -19.27
CA PHE A 119 32.39 7.01 -18.15
C PHE A 119 33.87 6.64 -18.00
N PRO A 120 34.74 7.58 -17.59
CA PRO A 120 36.17 7.30 -17.41
C PRO A 120 36.49 6.25 -16.32
N HIS A 121 35.55 5.98 -15.41
CA HIS A 121 35.75 4.99 -14.35
C HIS A 121 35.77 3.59 -14.92
N ARG A 122 36.68 2.75 -14.41
CA ARG A 122 36.85 1.36 -14.80
C ARG A 122 36.71 0.49 -13.57
N HIS A 123 36.06 -0.67 -13.70
CA HIS A 123 35.94 -1.62 -12.58
C HIS A 123 37.30 -1.87 -11.92
N THR A 124 37.36 -1.65 -10.61
CA THR A 124 38.61 -1.75 -9.83
C THR A 124 38.85 -3.12 -9.22
N GLY A 125 37.93 -4.07 -9.41
CA GLY A 125 38.07 -5.43 -8.91
C GLY A 125 38.04 -5.54 -7.38
N PHE A 126 38.40 -6.72 -6.89
CA PHE A 126 38.39 -7.04 -5.47
C PHE A 126 39.44 -6.19 -4.73
N GLN A 127 38.97 -5.33 -3.83
CA GLN A 127 39.85 -4.47 -3.02
C GLN A 127 40.89 -3.68 -3.83
N ASN A 128 40.45 -3.07 -4.95
CA ASN A 128 41.28 -2.29 -5.86
C ASN A 128 42.32 -3.11 -6.68
N ARG A 129 42.22 -4.45 -6.67
CA ARG A 129 42.99 -5.33 -7.55
C ARG A 129 42.18 -5.60 -8.81
N TRP A 130 42.39 -4.74 -9.82
CA TRP A 130 41.59 -4.76 -11.04
C TRP A 130 41.63 -6.10 -11.79
N TRP A 131 42.63 -6.95 -11.59
CA TRP A 131 42.74 -8.27 -12.25
C TRP A 131 41.89 -9.37 -11.58
N LEU A 132 41.26 -9.09 -10.43
CA LEU A 132 40.33 -9.99 -9.74
C LEU A 132 38.92 -9.42 -9.81
N GLY A 133 38.05 -10.06 -10.57
CA GLY A 133 36.64 -9.71 -10.69
C GLY A 133 35.91 -9.74 -9.35
N GLU A 134 35.08 -8.73 -9.12
CA GLU A 134 34.30 -8.53 -7.91
C GLU A 134 32.82 -8.33 -8.28
N SER A 135 32.00 -9.37 -8.12
CA SER A 135 30.58 -9.35 -8.53
C SER A 135 29.69 -8.46 -7.65
N HIS A 136 30.14 -8.03 -6.47
CA HIS A 136 29.38 -7.12 -5.60
C HIS A 136 29.27 -5.70 -6.18
N ASN A 137 30.17 -5.36 -7.09
CA ASN A 137 30.46 -4.02 -7.58
C ASN A 137 29.57 -3.63 -8.78
N THR A 138 28.27 -3.88 -8.67
CA THR A 138 27.28 -3.54 -9.72
C THR A 138 27.22 -2.03 -10.00
N ILE A 139 26.52 -1.64 -11.06
CA ILE A 139 26.16 -0.24 -11.34
C ILE A 139 24.66 -0.12 -11.14
N ALA A 140 24.24 0.66 -10.16
CA ALA A 140 22.83 1.02 -9.97
C ALA A 140 22.52 2.29 -10.77
N VAL A 141 21.36 2.30 -11.41
CA VAL A 141 20.81 3.48 -12.09
C VAL A 141 19.48 3.87 -11.47
N GLY A 142 19.33 5.16 -11.16
CA GLY A 142 18.07 5.79 -10.79
C GLY A 142 17.79 6.95 -11.74
N VAL A 143 16.54 7.16 -12.10
CA VAL A 143 16.10 8.33 -12.87
C VAL A 143 14.98 8.97 -12.08
N SER A 144 15.12 10.25 -11.71
CA SER A 144 14.05 10.94 -10.99
C SER A 144 12.94 11.33 -11.96
N PRO A 145 11.67 10.92 -11.71
CA PRO A 145 10.55 11.32 -12.55
C PRO A 145 10.22 12.81 -12.40
N LEU A 146 10.62 13.43 -11.28
CA LEU A 146 10.25 14.80 -10.92
C LEU A 146 11.10 15.88 -11.61
N ASP A 147 12.36 15.60 -11.95
CA ASP A 147 13.26 16.58 -12.59
C ASP A 147 14.19 15.97 -13.66
N GLY A 148 13.97 14.69 -14.03
CA GLY A 148 14.71 14.03 -15.10
C GLY A 148 16.20 13.84 -14.84
N THR A 149 16.68 13.97 -13.59
CA THR A 149 18.08 13.68 -13.25
C THR A 149 18.36 12.19 -13.24
N ILE A 150 19.55 11.82 -13.69
CA ILE A 150 20.06 10.44 -13.69
C ILE A 150 21.09 10.32 -12.57
N HIS A 151 20.98 9.25 -11.79
CA HIS A 151 21.81 8.96 -10.62
C HIS A 151 22.47 7.60 -10.80
N LEU A 152 23.80 7.55 -10.65
CA LEU A 152 24.58 6.32 -10.77
C LEU A 152 25.39 6.09 -9.49
N LEU A 153 25.32 4.86 -8.97
CA LEU A 153 26.18 4.39 -7.89
C LEU A 153 26.82 3.08 -8.33
N TYR A 154 28.14 2.98 -8.23
CA TYR A 154 28.84 1.84 -8.84
C TYR A 154 30.11 1.42 -8.15
N ASP A 155 30.49 0.18 -8.36
CA ASP A 155 31.81 -0.34 -8.02
C ASP A 155 32.15 -0.20 -6.53
N MET A 156 31.25 -0.61 -5.63
CA MET A 156 31.45 -0.48 -4.18
C MET A 156 31.19 -1.80 -3.44
N HIS A 157 32.16 -2.24 -2.65
CA HIS A 157 32.01 -3.37 -1.73
C HIS A 157 32.60 -3.06 -0.35
N ALA A 158 31.84 -2.24 0.39
CA ALA A 158 32.16 -1.82 1.73
C ALA A 158 33.57 -1.23 1.84
N TYR A 159 33.95 -0.37 0.88
CA TYR A 159 35.21 0.35 0.89
C TYR A 159 35.15 1.49 1.91
N SER A 160 36.32 1.92 2.37
CA SER A 160 36.44 3.03 3.32
C SER A 160 37.80 3.69 3.16
N PRO A 161 38.08 4.79 3.90
CA PRO A 161 39.41 5.38 3.94
C PRO A 161 40.55 4.40 4.26
N THR A 162 40.23 3.28 4.93
CA THR A 162 41.18 2.28 5.41
C THR A 162 40.88 0.88 4.88
N LYS A 163 39.99 0.75 3.89
CA LYS A 163 39.67 -0.53 3.24
C LYS A 163 39.68 -0.35 1.72
N PRO A 164 40.63 -0.99 1.00
CA PRO A 164 41.69 -1.89 1.48
C PRO A 164 42.65 -1.28 2.49
N SER A 165 43.34 -2.15 3.25
CA SER A 165 44.26 -1.77 4.32
C SER A 165 45.48 -0.97 3.84
N ASP A 166 45.78 -0.99 2.54
CA ASP A 166 46.82 -0.16 1.91
C ASP A 166 46.39 1.30 1.68
N GLY A 167 45.12 1.65 1.95
CA GLY A 167 44.59 3.00 1.78
C GLY A 167 44.38 3.42 0.33
N SER A 168 44.49 2.50 -0.64
CA SER A 168 44.43 2.84 -2.08
C SER A 168 43.07 3.37 -2.54
N LEU A 169 42.01 3.18 -1.74
CA LEU A 169 40.67 3.76 -1.97
C LEU A 169 40.35 4.93 -1.04
N ALA A 170 41.35 5.53 -0.38
CA ALA A 170 41.10 6.52 0.66
C ALA A 170 40.26 7.74 0.21
N ASN A 171 40.33 8.07 -1.08
CA ASN A 171 39.58 9.16 -1.70
C ASN A 171 38.64 8.67 -2.82
N ASP A 172 38.30 7.37 -2.84
CA ASP A 172 37.51 6.74 -3.92
C ASP A 172 36.59 5.61 -3.42
N TYR A 173 36.31 5.56 -2.11
CA TYR A 173 35.54 4.48 -1.48
C TYR A 173 34.02 4.57 -1.70
N PHE A 174 33.52 5.74 -2.11
CA PHE A 174 32.12 5.97 -2.48
C PHE A 174 32.11 6.63 -3.86
N ARG A 175 31.29 6.10 -4.77
CA ARG A 175 31.40 6.39 -6.20
C ARG A 175 30.03 6.71 -6.76
N TYR A 176 29.69 7.99 -6.68
CA TYR A 176 28.43 8.54 -7.16
C TYR A 176 28.67 9.45 -8.39
N SER A 177 27.83 9.32 -9.41
CA SER A 177 27.75 10.24 -10.54
C SER A 177 26.31 10.64 -10.77
N TYR A 178 26.07 11.88 -11.17
CA TYR A 178 24.72 12.36 -11.45
C TYR A 178 24.69 13.38 -12.58
N SER A 179 23.56 13.48 -13.24
CA SER A 179 23.35 14.42 -14.34
C SER A 179 22.82 15.78 -13.86
N VAL A 180 22.86 16.75 -14.76
CA VAL A 180 22.02 17.94 -14.69
C VAL A 180 20.53 17.57 -14.85
N LYS A 181 19.63 18.49 -14.50
CA LYS A 181 18.17 18.33 -14.70
C LYS A 181 17.82 18.07 -16.17
N ASP A 182 16.72 17.35 -16.36
CA ASP A 182 16.13 16.97 -17.66
C ASP A 182 17.02 16.15 -18.59
N ALA A 183 18.20 15.69 -18.11
CA ALA A 183 19.14 14.94 -18.94
C ALA A 183 18.55 13.62 -19.47
N ALA A 184 17.62 13.01 -18.74
CA ALA A 184 16.94 11.78 -19.15
C ALA A 184 16.15 11.93 -20.46
N SER A 185 15.61 13.12 -20.74
CA SER A 185 14.73 13.39 -21.89
C SER A 185 15.44 14.04 -23.08
N LEU A 186 16.75 14.32 -22.99
CA LEU A 186 17.49 15.00 -24.06
C LEU A 186 17.43 14.25 -25.40
N PRO A 187 17.55 14.92 -26.56
CA PRO A 187 17.78 14.23 -27.84
C PRO A 187 18.99 13.30 -27.78
N ASP A 188 19.01 12.24 -28.59
CA ASP A 188 20.09 11.24 -28.57
C ASP A 188 21.48 11.85 -28.84
N ALA A 189 21.57 12.87 -29.70
CA ALA A 189 22.81 13.57 -30.00
C ALA A 189 23.35 14.39 -28.81
N ASP A 190 22.48 14.81 -27.89
CA ASP A 190 22.82 15.61 -26.72
C ASP A 190 23.02 14.75 -25.46
N PHE A 191 22.64 13.47 -25.51
CA PHE A 191 22.81 12.52 -24.41
C PHE A 191 24.28 12.06 -24.29
N THR A 192 25.06 12.93 -23.66
CA THR A 192 26.53 12.90 -23.68
C THR A 192 27.13 13.10 -22.28
N LEU A 193 28.40 12.76 -22.10
CA LEU A 193 29.07 12.76 -20.80
C LEU A 193 29.09 14.14 -20.12
N ASP A 194 29.13 15.25 -20.89
CA ASP A 194 29.10 16.61 -20.35
C ASP A 194 27.77 16.97 -19.67
N LYS A 195 26.75 16.12 -19.77
CA LYS A 195 25.51 16.25 -18.99
C LYS A 195 25.65 15.72 -17.58
N PHE A 196 26.75 15.04 -17.25
CA PHE A 196 27.07 14.62 -15.89
C PHE A 196 27.90 15.68 -15.17
N VAL A 197 27.66 15.85 -13.87
CA VAL A 197 28.32 16.89 -13.08
C VAL A 197 29.74 16.44 -12.72
N PRO A 198 30.79 17.17 -13.14
CA PRO A 198 32.15 16.84 -12.74
C PRO A 198 32.39 17.15 -11.25
N ASN A 199 33.30 16.40 -10.64
CA ASN A 199 33.80 16.65 -9.30
C ASN A 199 34.86 17.76 -9.32
N GLY A 200 35.30 18.20 -8.14
CA GLY A 200 36.29 19.28 -7.99
C GLY A 200 37.68 18.99 -8.59
N THR A 201 37.95 17.77 -9.06
CA THR A 201 39.21 17.37 -9.71
C THR A 201 39.06 17.03 -11.19
N GLY A 202 37.89 17.28 -11.79
CA GLY A 202 37.62 17.07 -13.22
C GLY A 202 37.21 15.64 -13.61
N GLY A 203 37.01 14.73 -12.65
CA GLY A 203 36.37 13.43 -12.86
C GLY A 203 34.86 13.47 -12.62
N TYR A 204 34.16 12.33 -12.69
CA TYR A 204 32.70 12.27 -12.50
C TYR A 204 32.28 11.53 -11.22
N LYS A 205 33.23 11.14 -10.37
CA LYS A 205 32.99 10.44 -9.10
C LYS A 205 32.94 11.42 -7.94
N HIS A 206 31.83 11.42 -7.24
CA HIS A 206 31.63 12.18 -6.02
C HIS A 206 31.70 11.23 -4.82
N LEU A 207 32.54 11.58 -3.84
CA LEU A 207 32.77 10.77 -2.63
C LEU A 207 31.60 10.83 -1.64
N ARG A 208 30.58 11.64 -1.95
CA ARG A 208 29.31 11.77 -1.25
C ARG A 208 28.24 12.23 -2.23
N MET A 209 26.99 12.06 -1.85
CA MET A 209 25.88 12.70 -2.53
C MET A 209 25.79 14.19 -2.13
N PRO A 210 25.38 15.10 -3.04
CA PRO A 210 25.04 16.48 -2.70
C PRO A 210 24.01 16.53 -1.57
N GLY A 211 24.11 17.53 -0.70
CA GLY A 211 23.24 17.69 0.46
C GLY A 211 23.97 17.66 1.81
N ILE A 212 23.21 17.37 2.86
CA ILE A 212 23.61 17.64 4.25
C ILE A 212 24.22 16.45 5.00
N ALA A 213 24.08 15.23 4.49
CA ALA A 213 24.60 14.03 5.15
C ALA A 213 26.13 14.13 5.36
N PRO A 214 26.63 13.79 6.56
CA PRO A 214 28.06 13.89 6.84
C PRO A 214 28.85 12.82 6.07
N GLN A 215 30.09 13.15 5.69
CA GLN A 215 30.98 12.25 4.93
C GLN A 215 31.21 10.88 5.60
N SER A 216 31.03 10.79 6.93
CA SER A 216 31.11 9.55 7.69
C SER A 216 30.09 8.51 7.25
N GLU A 217 28.92 8.94 6.77
CA GLU A 217 27.80 8.07 6.38
C GLU A 217 28.03 7.32 5.06
N PHE A 218 28.98 7.79 4.24
CA PHE A 218 29.23 7.26 2.90
C PHE A 218 30.35 6.20 2.89
N ARG A 219 30.63 5.57 4.04
CA ARG A 219 31.71 4.58 4.19
C ARG A 219 31.12 3.19 4.36
N ALA A 220 31.87 2.18 3.93
CA ALA A 220 31.53 0.77 4.13
C ALA A 220 30.17 0.35 3.53
N LEU A 221 29.73 1.00 2.46
CA LEU A 221 28.47 0.72 1.77
C LEU A 221 28.63 -0.27 0.60
N THR A 222 27.63 -1.11 0.38
CA THR A 222 27.53 -2.10 -0.71
C THR A 222 26.09 -2.19 -1.23
N TYR A 223 25.91 -2.69 -2.45
CA TYR A 223 24.60 -2.97 -3.07
C TYR A 223 23.67 -1.75 -3.17
N PRO A 224 24.06 -0.73 -3.96
CA PRO A 224 23.18 0.41 -4.20
C PRO A 224 21.90 -0.02 -4.93
N ARG A 225 20.77 0.56 -4.51
CA ARG A 225 19.49 0.45 -5.22
C ARG A 225 18.73 1.77 -5.17
N PHE A 226 18.03 2.07 -6.26
CA PHE A 226 17.09 3.17 -6.37
C PHE A 226 15.67 2.65 -6.50
N PHE A 227 14.74 3.35 -5.86
CA PHE A 227 13.32 3.05 -5.91
C PHE A 227 12.52 4.33 -5.62
N GLN A 228 11.23 4.31 -5.94
CA GLN A 228 10.36 5.48 -5.89
C GLN A 228 9.09 5.18 -5.09
N ASN A 229 8.50 6.20 -4.47
CA ASN A 229 7.15 6.13 -3.90
C ASN A 229 6.09 6.55 -4.93
N ASP A 230 4.81 6.59 -4.52
CA ASP A 230 3.70 6.95 -5.41
C ASP A 230 3.78 8.40 -5.91
N ASP A 231 4.42 9.29 -5.14
CA ASP A 231 4.65 10.70 -5.50
C ASP A 231 5.86 10.88 -6.45
N GLY A 232 6.50 9.80 -6.88
CA GLY A 232 7.69 9.86 -7.74
C GLY A 232 8.98 10.30 -7.00
N GLU A 233 8.94 10.41 -5.68
CA GLU A 233 10.12 10.77 -4.89
C GLU A 233 11.15 9.65 -4.96
N THR A 234 12.42 10.01 -5.16
CA THR A 234 13.48 9.02 -5.37
C THR A 234 14.23 8.72 -4.07
N PHE A 235 14.40 7.44 -3.78
CA PHE A 235 15.13 6.93 -2.63
C PHE A 235 16.32 6.10 -3.08
N MET A 236 17.36 6.08 -2.26
CA MET A 236 18.51 5.21 -2.43
C MET A 236 18.71 4.36 -1.18
N LEU A 237 18.83 3.05 -1.35
CA LEU A 237 19.14 2.06 -0.33
C LEU A 237 20.56 1.54 -0.53
N MET A 238 21.30 1.39 0.57
CA MET A 238 22.55 0.64 0.61
C MET A 238 22.69 -0.17 1.89
N ARG A 239 23.58 -1.16 1.85
CA ARG A 239 23.95 -1.95 3.01
C ARG A 239 25.30 -1.51 3.56
N GLU A 240 25.32 -1.15 4.84
CA GLU A 240 26.54 -0.96 5.62
C GLU A 240 26.94 -2.27 6.32
N GLY A 241 28.26 -2.52 6.40
CA GLY A 241 28.79 -3.74 7.02
C GLY A 241 28.71 -4.95 6.09
N GLY A 242 28.48 -6.15 6.63
CA GLY A 242 28.54 -7.38 5.84
C GLY A 242 28.43 -8.66 6.65
N ASN A 243 28.45 -9.80 5.95
CA ASN A 243 28.40 -11.13 6.55
C ASN A 243 27.25 -11.28 7.57
N ASN A 244 27.57 -11.38 8.86
CA ASN A 244 26.68 -11.57 10.01
C ASN A 244 26.59 -10.33 10.91
N ASN A 245 26.97 -9.15 10.41
CA ASN A 245 26.83 -7.86 11.09
C ASN A 245 26.61 -6.78 10.02
N GLY A 246 25.35 -6.50 9.69
CA GLY A 246 25.02 -5.56 8.62
C GLY A 246 23.79 -4.72 8.95
N MET A 247 23.69 -3.60 8.25
CA MET A 247 22.62 -2.62 8.41
C MET A 247 22.16 -2.13 7.05
N PHE A 248 20.85 -2.12 6.82
CA PHE A 248 20.30 -1.34 5.71
C PHE A 248 20.08 0.10 6.15
N LYS A 249 20.43 1.02 5.26
CA LYS A 249 20.16 2.45 5.42
C LYS A 249 19.75 3.04 4.09
N PHE A 250 18.88 4.03 4.14
CA PHE A 250 18.34 4.67 2.95
C PHE A 250 18.28 6.18 3.12
N ILE A 251 18.23 6.89 2.00
CA ILE A 251 18.27 8.34 1.92
C ILE A 251 17.36 8.80 0.77
N LYS A 252 16.70 9.94 0.94
CA LYS A 252 15.77 10.54 -0.02
C LYS A 252 16.43 11.66 -0.82
N TYR A 253 16.11 11.74 -2.11
CA TYR A 253 16.45 12.84 -3.01
C TYR A 253 15.32 13.89 -3.02
N ASP A 254 15.69 15.16 -2.96
CA ASP A 254 14.78 16.29 -3.13
C ASP A 254 15.01 16.94 -4.51
N ALA A 255 14.10 16.69 -5.44
CA ALA A 255 14.15 17.20 -6.80
C ALA A 255 14.06 18.74 -6.90
N ASN A 256 13.52 19.41 -5.87
CA ASN A 256 13.45 20.88 -5.86
C ASN A 256 14.84 21.48 -5.72
N THR A 257 15.64 20.93 -4.80
CA THR A 257 16.98 21.43 -4.48
C THR A 257 18.09 20.74 -5.26
N GLY A 258 17.86 19.52 -5.76
CA GLY A 258 18.88 18.67 -6.35
C GLY A 258 19.81 18.03 -5.31
N GLU A 259 19.39 18.00 -4.05
CA GLU A 259 20.16 17.47 -2.92
C GLU A 259 19.55 16.19 -2.33
N TRP A 260 20.39 15.42 -1.65
CA TRP A 260 19.98 14.26 -0.86
C TRP A 260 19.90 14.64 0.63
N GLY A 261 18.94 14.05 1.34
CA GLY A 261 18.69 14.31 2.76
C GLY A 261 19.71 13.68 3.73
N ASN A 262 19.21 13.16 4.85
CA ASN A 262 20.00 12.35 5.78
C ASN A 262 19.67 10.87 5.62
N PHE A 263 20.61 10.01 5.99
CA PHE A 263 20.35 8.58 6.07
C PHE A 263 19.40 8.24 7.22
N ILE A 264 18.54 7.27 6.96
CA ILE A 264 17.70 6.59 7.93
C ILE A 264 18.20 5.15 8.01
N ASP A 265 18.58 4.72 9.20
CA ASP A 265 19.03 3.35 9.46
C ASP A 265 17.80 2.47 9.76
N PHE A 266 17.57 1.43 8.94
CA PHE A 266 16.47 0.48 9.19
C PHE A 266 16.74 -0.37 10.43
N ASN A 267 17.96 -0.88 10.59
CA ASN A 267 18.32 -1.73 11.72
C ASN A 267 19.63 -1.28 12.37
N ARG A 268 19.94 -1.78 13.56
CA ARG A 268 21.21 -1.47 14.23
C ARG A 268 22.33 -2.35 13.70
N LEU A 269 23.45 -1.73 13.33
CA LEU A 269 24.74 -2.42 13.29
C LEU A 269 25.20 -2.77 14.71
N ASN A 270 25.96 -3.86 14.89
CA ASN A 270 26.39 -4.36 16.20
C ASN A 270 25.23 -4.67 17.16
N ALA A 271 24.20 -5.35 16.65
CA ALA A 271 22.98 -5.64 17.41
C ALA A 271 23.23 -6.34 18.76
N LYS A 272 24.29 -7.15 18.91
CA LYS A 272 24.65 -7.81 20.19
C LYS A 272 24.96 -6.84 21.33
N SER A 273 25.21 -5.57 21.01
CA SER A 273 25.45 -4.53 22.01
C SER A 273 24.14 -3.94 22.55
N GLN A 274 22.99 -4.37 22.03
CA GLN A 274 21.66 -3.95 22.49
C GLN A 274 21.12 -4.88 23.58
N PRO A 275 20.25 -4.39 24.48
CA PRO A 275 19.68 -5.21 25.54
C PRO A 275 18.92 -6.43 25.00
N GLY A 276 19.20 -7.60 25.56
CA GLY A 276 18.49 -8.85 25.22
C GLY A 276 18.89 -9.50 23.91
N ILE A 277 19.95 -9.03 23.24
CA ILE A 277 20.43 -9.59 21.97
C ILE A 277 21.77 -10.31 22.17
N ASP A 278 21.79 -11.61 21.91
CA ASP A 278 22.99 -12.44 22.10
C ASP A 278 23.97 -12.39 20.93
N TYR A 279 23.47 -12.15 19.72
CA TYR A 279 24.23 -12.30 18.48
C TYR A 279 24.10 -11.07 17.57
N ASN A 280 25.19 -10.75 16.86
CA ASN A 280 25.09 -9.86 15.72
C ASN A 280 24.34 -10.56 14.60
N TRP A 281 23.76 -9.78 13.70
CA TRP A 281 23.15 -10.33 12.51
C TRP A 281 23.32 -9.43 11.28
N GLY A 282 23.30 -10.07 10.11
CA GLY A 282 23.25 -9.41 8.81
C GLY A 282 21.95 -9.71 8.08
N LEU A 283 21.63 -8.91 7.06
CA LEU A 283 20.40 -8.99 6.27
C LEU A 283 20.72 -9.36 4.83
N TYR A 284 19.99 -10.32 4.28
CA TYR A 284 20.06 -10.77 2.89
C TYR A 284 18.65 -10.78 2.31
N GLY A 285 18.34 -9.74 1.55
CA GLY A 285 17.00 -9.45 1.04
C GLY A 285 16.99 -8.06 0.46
N ASP A 286 15.83 -7.41 0.51
CA ASP A 286 15.66 -6.11 -0.12
C ASP A 286 14.58 -5.27 0.57
N MET A 287 14.66 -3.96 0.38
CA MET A 287 13.57 -3.03 0.67
C MET A 287 12.92 -2.64 -0.66
N LYS A 288 11.60 -2.66 -0.73
CA LYS A 288 10.84 -2.28 -1.92
C LYS A 288 9.70 -1.36 -1.53
N TYR A 289 9.41 -0.39 -2.38
CA TYR A 289 8.15 0.34 -2.34
C TYR A 289 7.15 -0.40 -3.23
N VAL A 290 6.15 -1.04 -2.62
CA VAL A 290 5.13 -1.80 -3.35
C VAL A 290 3.79 -1.66 -2.66
N ASN A 291 2.72 -1.55 -3.44
CA ASN A 291 1.36 -1.33 -2.95
C ASN A 291 1.29 -0.18 -1.91
N GLY A 292 1.74 0.99 -2.35
CA GLY A 292 1.68 2.27 -1.62
C GLY A 292 2.45 2.35 -0.30
N LYS A 293 3.42 1.45 -0.07
CA LYS A 293 4.15 1.38 1.20
C LYS A 293 5.61 0.99 1.01
N PHE A 294 6.45 1.51 1.88
CA PHE A 294 7.79 0.97 2.12
C PHE A 294 7.67 -0.36 2.83
N ARG A 295 8.38 -1.37 2.34
CA ARG A 295 8.37 -2.70 2.91
C ARG A 295 9.74 -3.31 2.80
N ILE A 296 10.02 -4.25 3.68
CA ILE A 296 11.29 -4.97 3.69
C ILE A 296 11.02 -6.45 3.91
N GLY A 297 11.72 -7.27 3.16
CA GLY A 297 11.75 -8.72 3.33
C GLY A 297 13.19 -9.22 3.22
N PHE A 298 13.62 -10.04 4.16
CA PHE A 298 14.99 -10.58 4.17
C PHE A 298 15.10 -11.91 4.93
N GLN A 299 16.24 -12.56 4.75
CA GLN A 299 16.72 -13.64 5.60
C GLN A 299 17.90 -13.16 6.43
N ARG A 300 17.92 -13.52 7.71
CA ARG A 300 18.95 -13.11 8.67
C ARG A 300 20.15 -14.02 8.54
N ARG A 301 21.38 -13.49 8.63
CA ARG A 301 22.59 -14.30 8.93
C ARG A 301 23.04 -14.00 10.35
N SER A 302 22.82 -14.94 11.26
CA SER A 302 23.26 -14.83 12.65
C SER A 302 24.79 -14.90 12.76
N SER A 303 25.36 -14.30 13.80
CA SER A 303 26.75 -14.53 14.19
C SER A 303 26.94 -15.76 15.07
N ASN A 304 25.87 -16.49 15.38
CA ASN A 304 25.94 -17.79 16.02
C ASN A 304 26.42 -18.85 15.02
N ASN A 305 27.60 -19.43 15.25
CA ASN A 305 28.15 -20.50 14.40
C ASN A 305 27.98 -21.90 15.01
N ASN A 306 27.21 -22.00 16.10
CA ASN A 306 26.96 -23.26 16.83
C ASN A 306 25.57 -23.84 16.59
N ASP A 307 24.68 -23.11 15.90
CA ASP A 307 23.36 -23.61 15.53
C ASP A 307 23.41 -24.41 14.21
N LYS A 308 22.24 -24.92 13.79
CA LYS A 308 22.13 -25.73 12.58
C LYS A 308 22.41 -24.95 11.27
N TYR A 309 22.42 -23.62 11.29
CA TYR A 309 22.47 -22.79 10.09
C TYR A 309 23.91 -22.45 9.68
N LEU A 310 24.31 -22.89 8.48
CA LEU A 310 25.62 -22.56 7.91
C LEU A 310 25.74 -21.08 7.52
N TYR A 311 24.62 -20.47 7.08
CA TYR A 311 24.58 -19.08 6.64
C TYR A 311 23.31 -18.38 7.12
N GLN A 312 22.31 -18.18 6.26
CA GLN A 312 21.08 -17.52 6.66
C GLN A 312 20.13 -18.45 7.42
N ASN A 313 19.20 -17.84 8.15
CA ASN A 313 18.04 -18.45 8.81
C ASN A 313 16.86 -17.48 8.75
N GLY A 314 15.64 -18.01 8.89
CA GLY A 314 14.41 -17.24 9.02
C GLY A 314 13.97 -16.48 7.77
N VAL A 315 12.68 -16.13 7.76
CA VAL A 315 12.08 -15.15 6.83
C VAL A 315 11.53 -14.02 7.68
N TYR A 316 11.90 -12.79 7.34
CA TYR A 316 11.58 -11.58 8.09
C TYR A 316 10.86 -10.59 7.18
N TYR A 317 9.80 -9.95 7.68
CA TYR A 317 9.01 -9.00 6.89
C TYR A 317 8.41 -7.88 7.76
N ALA A 318 8.52 -6.64 7.27
CA ALA A 318 7.92 -5.47 7.88
C ALA A 318 7.47 -4.46 6.80
N TYR A 319 6.58 -3.54 7.18
CA TYR A 319 6.15 -2.44 6.33
C TYR A 319 6.04 -1.14 7.13
N SER A 320 6.02 0.00 6.43
CA SER A 320 5.72 1.30 7.00
C SER A 320 4.47 1.88 6.36
N ASP A 321 3.60 2.48 7.19
CA ASP A 321 2.47 3.30 6.73
C ASP A 321 2.88 4.73 6.35
N ASP A 322 4.14 5.10 6.59
CA ASP A 322 4.73 6.40 6.26
C ASP A 322 5.47 6.29 4.91
N GLN A 323 5.04 7.08 3.93
CA GLN A 323 5.63 7.12 2.58
C GLN A 323 7.05 7.72 2.53
N THR A 324 7.61 8.14 3.67
CA THR A 324 9.03 8.50 3.79
C THR A 324 9.86 7.39 4.45
N ALA A 325 9.20 6.35 4.97
CA ALA A 325 9.77 5.32 5.84
C ALA A 325 10.53 5.82 7.08
N ALA A 326 10.40 7.09 7.45
CA ALA A 326 11.02 7.62 8.66
C ALA A 326 10.37 7.07 9.93
N THR A 327 9.06 6.83 9.88
CA THR A 327 8.25 6.35 11.01
C THR A 327 7.28 5.25 10.56
N GLY A 328 6.23 4.95 11.34
CA GLY A 328 5.10 4.12 10.90
C GLY A 328 5.39 2.64 10.70
N TRP A 329 6.53 2.12 11.15
CA TRP A 329 6.95 0.74 10.92
C TRP A 329 6.14 -0.26 11.77
N LYS A 330 5.72 -1.35 11.10
CA LYS A 330 4.93 -2.43 11.65
C LYS A 330 5.43 -3.79 11.16
N ASN A 331 5.30 -4.81 12.00
CA ASN A 331 5.47 -6.20 11.57
C ASN A 331 4.23 -6.68 10.78
N TYR A 332 4.26 -7.91 10.27
CA TYR A 332 3.14 -8.46 9.49
C TYR A 332 1.82 -8.60 10.25
N LYS A 333 1.85 -8.57 11.59
CA LYS A 333 0.67 -8.61 12.47
C LYS A 333 0.09 -7.23 12.75
N GLY A 334 0.74 -6.16 12.26
CA GLY A 334 0.34 -4.78 12.50
C GLY A 334 0.89 -4.18 13.81
N GLU A 335 1.76 -4.90 14.51
CA GLU A 335 2.38 -4.41 15.74
C GLU A 335 3.48 -3.40 15.40
N SER A 336 3.45 -2.23 16.04
CA SER A 336 4.32 -1.11 15.70
C SER A 336 5.70 -1.22 16.37
N PHE A 337 6.73 -0.76 15.67
CA PHE A 337 8.07 -0.57 16.21
C PHE A 337 8.72 0.71 15.68
N SER A 338 9.78 1.16 16.35
CA SER A 338 10.57 2.32 15.92
C SER A 338 11.88 1.88 15.30
N LEU A 339 12.34 2.64 14.31
CA LEU A 339 13.68 2.46 13.78
C LEU A 339 14.73 3.08 14.73
N PRO A 340 15.96 2.55 14.75
CA PRO A 340 16.39 1.33 14.06
C PRO A 340 16.02 0.05 14.82
N LEU A 341 15.62 -1.00 14.10
CA LEU A 341 15.35 -2.34 14.64
C LEU A 341 16.63 -3.04 15.11
N TRP A 342 16.65 -3.64 16.30
CA TRP A 342 17.78 -4.48 16.76
C TRP A 342 17.42 -5.93 17.04
N ASP A 343 16.17 -6.20 17.41
CA ASP A 343 15.64 -7.56 17.50
C ASP A 343 14.96 -7.95 16.19
N ALA A 344 15.67 -8.72 15.36
CA ALA A 344 15.08 -9.21 14.11
C ALA A 344 13.86 -10.11 14.36
N ASP A 345 13.79 -10.83 15.48
CA ASP A 345 12.74 -11.82 15.70
C ASP A 345 11.36 -11.17 15.91
N PHE A 346 11.31 -9.87 16.23
CA PHE A 346 10.07 -9.07 16.25
C PHE A 346 9.32 -9.05 14.91
N ILE A 347 10.03 -9.19 13.80
CA ILE A 347 9.47 -9.17 12.44
C ILE A 347 9.62 -10.52 11.73
N LYS A 348 9.88 -11.61 12.47
CA LYS A 348 10.02 -12.96 11.92
C LYS A 348 8.66 -13.53 11.52
N VAL A 349 8.56 -13.98 10.27
CA VAL A 349 7.37 -14.61 9.70
C VAL A 349 7.39 -16.12 9.94
N MET A 350 8.46 -16.79 9.53
CA MET A 350 8.59 -18.24 9.59
C MET A 350 10.08 -18.66 9.55
N GLU A 351 10.36 -19.95 9.72
CA GLU A 351 11.70 -20.52 9.69
C GLU A 351 11.82 -21.62 8.61
N PRO A 352 12.49 -21.36 7.46
CA PRO A 352 12.68 -22.37 6.42
C PRO A 352 13.43 -23.60 6.93
N GLY A 353 14.30 -23.45 7.92
CA GLY A 353 15.05 -24.55 8.54
C GLY A 353 14.19 -25.63 9.18
N ASP A 354 12.90 -25.37 9.44
CA ASP A 354 11.99 -26.34 10.04
C ASP A 354 11.37 -27.31 9.02
N TYR A 355 11.61 -27.06 7.72
CA TYR A 355 11.17 -27.93 6.62
C TYR A 355 12.17 -29.05 6.30
N VAL A 356 13.31 -29.10 6.97
CA VAL A 356 14.36 -30.11 6.80
C VAL A 356 14.67 -30.82 8.12
N GLU A 357 15.15 -32.07 8.03
CA GLU A 357 15.30 -32.94 9.20
C GLU A 357 16.58 -32.68 10.00
N THR A 358 17.69 -32.28 9.34
CA THR A 358 18.96 -32.11 10.06
C THR A 358 18.88 -31.02 11.12
N THR A 359 19.43 -31.33 12.30
CA THR A 359 19.61 -30.43 13.43
C THR A 359 21.08 -30.23 13.78
N ASN A 360 21.98 -30.87 13.03
CA ASN A 360 23.42 -30.82 13.26
C ASN A 360 23.97 -29.41 13.00
N PRO A 361 24.98 -28.95 13.77
CA PRO A 361 25.56 -27.63 13.58
C PRO A 361 26.08 -27.39 12.16
N ASN A 362 25.73 -26.24 11.57
CA ASN A 362 26.13 -25.83 10.23
C ASN A 362 25.73 -26.79 9.08
N ARG A 363 24.63 -27.54 9.23
CA ARG A 363 24.15 -28.51 8.22
C ARG A 363 22.88 -28.09 7.48
N VAL A 364 22.26 -26.98 7.87
CA VAL A 364 21.19 -26.31 7.11
C VAL A 364 21.77 -25.12 6.35
N ARG A 365 21.62 -25.11 5.02
CA ARG A 365 22.11 -24.05 4.14
C ARG A 365 20.95 -23.28 3.51
N ILE A 366 20.92 -21.96 3.74
CA ILE A 366 19.95 -21.02 3.16
C ILE A 366 20.76 -19.84 2.57
N VAL A 367 20.73 -19.67 1.24
CA VAL A 367 21.45 -18.59 0.52
C VAL A 367 20.76 -18.21 -0.79
N GLY A 368 20.22 -19.18 -1.52
CA GLY A 368 19.60 -18.99 -2.83
C GLY A 368 18.09 -18.74 -2.77
N GLY A 369 17.52 -18.28 -3.89
CA GLY A 369 16.09 -18.33 -4.13
C GLY A 369 15.21 -17.31 -3.41
N PHE A 370 15.75 -16.51 -2.48
CA PHE A 370 14.95 -15.55 -1.71
C PHE A 370 14.50 -14.33 -2.52
N ASP A 371 13.21 -14.02 -2.46
CA ASP A 371 12.61 -12.78 -2.97
C ASP A 371 11.21 -12.60 -2.35
N TRP A 372 10.62 -11.42 -2.48
CA TRP A 372 9.28 -11.13 -1.99
C TRP A 372 8.60 -10.02 -2.77
N THR A 373 7.27 -9.97 -2.74
CA THR A 373 6.45 -8.90 -3.33
C THR A 373 5.12 -8.76 -2.58
N VAL A 374 4.38 -7.69 -2.89
CA VAL A 374 3.01 -7.46 -2.40
C VAL A 374 2.14 -7.01 -3.56
N THR A 375 0.99 -7.67 -3.75
CA THR A 375 0.03 -7.31 -4.81
C THR A 375 -0.69 -6.00 -4.50
N SER A 376 -1.39 -5.42 -5.49
CA SER A 376 -2.24 -4.24 -5.26
C SER A 376 -3.35 -4.51 -4.23
N ASN A 377 -3.81 -5.76 -4.12
CA ASN A 377 -4.82 -6.16 -3.14
C ASN A 377 -4.25 -6.29 -1.71
N GLY A 378 -2.93 -6.24 -1.55
CA GLY A 378 -2.26 -6.37 -0.24
C GLY A 378 -1.86 -7.79 0.11
N ASP A 379 -1.90 -8.73 -0.86
CA ASP A 379 -1.41 -10.08 -0.66
C ASP A 379 0.11 -10.09 -0.62
N VAL A 380 0.70 -10.65 0.43
CA VAL A 380 2.17 -10.73 0.56
C VAL A 380 2.64 -12.08 0.04
N HIS A 381 3.68 -12.10 -0.78
CA HIS A 381 4.31 -13.31 -1.31
C HIS A 381 5.80 -13.28 -1.03
N ILE A 382 6.34 -14.38 -0.51
CA ILE A 382 7.76 -14.54 -0.17
C ILE A 382 8.18 -15.92 -0.63
N LYS A 383 9.35 -16.04 -1.27
CA LYS A 383 9.93 -17.32 -1.64
C LYS A 383 11.26 -17.51 -0.93
N SER A 384 11.58 -18.75 -0.62
CA SER A 384 12.85 -19.11 0.02
C SER A 384 13.29 -20.52 -0.37
N GLU A 385 14.58 -20.80 -0.25
CA GLU A 385 15.16 -22.14 -0.47
C GLU A 385 15.87 -22.59 0.80
N VAL A 386 15.68 -23.85 1.18
CA VAL A 386 16.41 -24.50 2.26
C VAL A 386 17.04 -25.80 1.77
N ARG A 387 18.32 -26.01 2.11
CA ARG A 387 19.06 -27.24 1.80
C ARG A 387 19.57 -27.93 3.05
N ASP A 388 19.22 -29.20 3.19
CA ASP A 388 19.79 -30.15 4.14
C ASP A 388 21.06 -30.75 3.56
N LEU A 389 22.21 -30.50 4.20
CA LEU A 389 23.51 -30.99 3.72
C LEU A 389 23.82 -32.42 4.16
N ASP A 390 23.16 -32.95 5.20
CA ASP A 390 23.33 -34.33 5.63
C ASP A 390 22.51 -35.28 4.76
N ASN A 391 21.26 -34.90 4.49
CA ASN A 391 20.33 -35.72 3.73
C ASN A 391 20.31 -35.40 2.23
N ASN A 392 21.05 -34.36 1.80
CA ASN A 392 21.10 -33.86 0.43
C ASN A 392 19.72 -33.54 -0.17
N VAL A 393 18.83 -32.96 0.67
CA VAL A 393 17.48 -32.54 0.28
C VAL A 393 17.48 -31.02 0.08
N THR A 394 16.86 -30.55 -0.99
CA THR A 394 16.59 -29.13 -1.22
C THR A 394 15.09 -28.92 -1.34
N LYS A 395 14.54 -27.95 -0.61
CA LYS A 395 13.13 -27.57 -0.67
C LYS A 395 13.01 -26.11 -1.05
N ASN A 396 12.15 -25.85 -2.03
CA ASN A 396 11.71 -24.51 -2.39
C ASN A 396 10.38 -24.25 -1.70
N LEU A 397 10.29 -23.11 -1.02
CA LEU A 397 9.13 -22.74 -0.22
C LEU A 397 8.51 -21.47 -0.78
N HIS A 398 7.18 -21.46 -0.84
CA HIS A 398 6.39 -20.26 -1.08
C HIS A 398 5.57 -19.94 0.17
N THR A 399 5.84 -18.79 0.75
CA THR A 399 5.22 -18.25 1.96
C THR A 399 4.37 -17.05 1.56
N TYR A 400 3.05 -17.16 1.65
CA TYR A 400 2.13 -16.11 1.23
C TYR A 400 1.08 -15.80 2.29
N LYS A 401 0.55 -14.59 2.25
CA LYS A 401 -0.50 -14.11 3.16
C LYS A 401 -1.54 -13.37 2.34
N PRO A 402 -2.73 -13.97 2.13
CA PRO A 402 -3.85 -13.28 1.50
C PRO A 402 -4.20 -11.99 2.23
N ALA A 403 -4.72 -11.00 1.51
CA ALA A 403 -5.30 -9.81 2.09
C ALA A 403 -6.38 -10.17 3.14
N GLY A 404 -6.36 -9.51 4.30
CA GLY A 404 -7.28 -9.79 5.41
C GLY A 404 -6.96 -11.05 6.24
N ALA A 405 -6.08 -11.95 5.79
CA ALA A 405 -5.63 -13.07 6.62
C ALA A 405 -4.78 -12.56 7.81
N THR A 406 -4.72 -13.31 8.90
CA THR A 406 -3.91 -12.94 10.09
C THR A 406 -2.50 -13.53 10.04
N GLU A 407 -2.34 -14.70 9.44
CA GLU A 407 -1.10 -15.47 9.44
C GLU A 407 -0.66 -15.83 8.01
N PHE A 408 0.63 -16.13 7.84
CA PHE A 408 1.17 -16.63 6.58
C PHE A 408 0.89 -18.13 6.41
N ILE A 409 0.71 -18.55 5.16
CA ILE A 409 0.64 -19.93 4.72
C ILE A 409 1.95 -20.24 4.01
N THR A 410 2.53 -21.42 4.24
CA THR A 410 3.74 -21.87 3.53
C THR A 410 3.53 -23.22 2.91
N THR A 411 3.88 -23.34 1.63
CA THR A 411 3.83 -24.56 0.82
C THR A 411 5.19 -24.86 0.22
N GLU A 412 5.41 -26.12 -0.16
CA GLU A 412 6.56 -26.50 -0.99
C GLU A 412 6.22 -26.24 -2.45
N GLN A 413 6.87 -25.25 -3.07
CA GLN A 413 6.58 -24.84 -4.45
C GLN A 413 7.88 -24.42 -5.15
N SER A 414 8.12 -25.00 -6.33
CA SER A 414 9.32 -24.72 -7.13
C SER A 414 9.01 -23.73 -8.26
N ILE A 415 9.32 -22.46 -8.02
CA ILE A 415 9.19 -21.36 -9.00
C ILE A 415 10.54 -20.67 -9.18
N SER A 416 10.97 -20.50 -10.43
CA SER A 416 12.19 -19.75 -10.77
C SER A 416 11.88 -18.28 -11.04
N GLY A 417 12.92 -17.45 -11.09
CA GLY A 417 12.79 -16.04 -11.43
C GLY A 417 12.40 -15.13 -10.26
N SER A 418 12.52 -13.82 -10.46
CA SER A 418 12.21 -12.82 -9.43
C SER A 418 10.71 -12.53 -9.36
N PHE A 419 10.23 -12.14 -8.18
CA PHE A 419 8.83 -11.83 -7.94
C PHE A 419 8.45 -10.44 -8.41
N TYR A 420 7.27 -10.36 -9.00
CA TYR A 420 6.63 -9.12 -9.37
C TYR A 420 5.12 -9.22 -9.24
N THR A 421 4.44 -8.10 -9.36
CA THR A 421 2.98 -8.02 -9.31
C THR A 421 2.49 -7.11 -10.42
N SER A 422 1.27 -7.40 -10.89
CA SER A 422 0.47 -6.40 -11.56
C SER A 422 -1.02 -6.73 -11.37
N GLY A 423 -1.79 -5.71 -11.01
CA GLY A 423 -3.16 -5.86 -10.54
C GLY A 423 -3.25 -6.91 -9.43
N ALA A 424 -4.26 -7.77 -9.53
CA ALA A 424 -4.51 -8.85 -8.57
C ALA A 424 -3.55 -10.05 -8.69
N ASN A 425 -2.62 -10.07 -9.66
CA ASN A 425 -1.77 -11.23 -9.92
C ASN A 425 -0.34 -11.04 -9.40
N VAL A 426 0.29 -12.17 -9.10
CA VAL A 426 1.72 -12.29 -8.84
C VAL A 426 2.37 -13.05 -9.99
N TYR A 427 3.55 -12.58 -10.41
CA TYR A 427 4.33 -13.17 -11.48
C TYR A 427 5.73 -13.52 -10.97
N THR A 428 6.34 -14.54 -11.56
CA THR A 428 7.79 -14.67 -11.54
C THR A 428 8.36 -14.65 -12.94
N VAL A 429 9.43 -13.88 -13.14
CA VAL A 429 10.12 -13.76 -14.42
C VAL A 429 11.57 -14.18 -14.22
N GLY A 430 12.03 -15.16 -15.00
CA GLY A 430 13.34 -15.76 -14.79
C GLY A 430 13.83 -16.57 -15.98
N LEU A 431 14.87 -17.38 -15.72
CA LEU A 431 15.41 -18.33 -16.68
C LEU A 431 15.10 -19.77 -16.24
N ASN A 432 14.74 -20.62 -17.21
CA ASN A 432 14.69 -22.07 -17.11
C ASN A 432 15.59 -22.64 -18.21
N ASN A 433 16.68 -23.32 -17.85
CA ASN A 433 17.69 -23.82 -18.81
C ASN A 433 18.19 -22.76 -19.81
N GLY A 434 18.46 -21.55 -19.29
CA GLY A 434 18.89 -20.39 -20.06
C GLY A 434 17.79 -19.73 -20.92
N ARG A 435 16.54 -20.19 -20.83
CA ARG A 435 15.40 -19.64 -21.58
C ARG A 435 14.49 -18.83 -20.68
N VAL A 436 13.98 -17.70 -21.16
CA VAL A 436 13.05 -16.90 -20.38
C VAL A 436 11.77 -17.67 -20.12
N VAL A 437 11.33 -17.65 -18.86
CA VAL A 437 10.10 -18.28 -18.37
C VAL A 437 9.33 -17.27 -17.51
N VAL A 438 8.00 -17.30 -17.63
CA VAL A 438 7.09 -16.53 -16.79
C VAL A 438 6.09 -17.47 -16.13
N TYR A 439 5.98 -17.38 -14.81
CA TYR A 439 4.91 -17.99 -14.03
C TYR A 439 3.93 -16.93 -13.55
N LYS A 440 2.65 -17.28 -13.41
CA LYS A 440 1.57 -16.42 -12.94
C LYS A 440 0.72 -17.16 -11.91
N ALA A 441 0.31 -16.47 -10.85
CA ALA A 441 -0.74 -16.91 -9.94
C ALA A 441 -1.64 -15.73 -9.55
N GLU A 442 -2.85 -16.04 -9.07
CA GLU A 442 -3.67 -15.06 -8.37
C GLU A 442 -3.01 -14.69 -7.03
N GLY A 443 -3.06 -13.40 -6.68
CA GLY A 443 -2.59 -12.89 -5.40
C GLY A 443 -3.22 -13.62 -4.22
N GLY A 444 -2.43 -13.88 -3.18
CA GLY A 444 -2.87 -14.62 -2.01
C GLY A 444 -3.02 -16.13 -2.25
N THR A 445 -2.54 -16.67 -3.37
CA THR A 445 -2.60 -18.12 -3.66
C THR A 445 -1.22 -18.69 -3.99
N ASP A 446 -1.13 -20.03 -4.07
CA ASP A 446 0.07 -20.76 -4.53
C ASP A 446 -0.11 -21.40 -5.93
N ASN A 447 -1.14 -20.97 -6.67
CA ASN A 447 -1.54 -21.60 -7.93
C ASN A 447 -0.70 -21.08 -9.11
N PHE A 448 0.62 -21.25 -9.05
CA PHE A 448 1.50 -20.80 -10.14
C PHE A 448 1.39 -21.69 -11.37
N GLU A 449 1.02 -21.08 -12.48
CA GLU A 449 1.01 -21.68 -13.80
C GLU A 449 2.11 -21.07 -14.66
N LYS A 450 2.78 -21.91 -15.47
CA LYS A 450 3.72 -21.44 -16.46
C LYS A 450 2.94 -20.87 -17.65
N VAL A 451 2.95 -19.54 -17.79
CA VAL A 451 2.19 -18.82 -18.82
C VAL A 451 3.03 -18.45 -20.04
N TYR A 452 4.36 -18.47 -19.92
CA TYR A 452 5.27 -18.28 -21.03
C TYR A 452 6.58 -19.04 -20.81
N GLU A 453 7.14 -19.60 -21.87
CA GLU A 453 8.50 -20.12 -21.91
C GLU A 453 9.04 -20.02 -23.34
N ALA A 454 10.22 -19.42 -23.49
CA ALA A 454 10.90 -19.36 -24.77
C ALA A 454 11.36 -20.76 -25.18
N THR A 455 10.83 -21.29 -26.29
CA THR A 455 11.15 -22.63 -26.80
C THR A 455 12.28 -22.65 -27.83
N SER A 456 12.73 -21.49 -28.29
CA SER A 456 13.78 -21.31 -29.30
C SER A 456 14.46 -19.94 -29.16
N GLY A 457 15.52 -19.67 -29.93
CA GLY A 457 16.28 -18.41 -29.91
C GLY A 457 17.57 -18.49 -29.10
N ARG A 458 17.96 -17.41 -28.42
CA ARG A 458 19.16 -17.34 -27.55
C ARG A 458 18.97 -17.98 -26.18
N GLN A 459 20.06 -18.49 -25.63
CA GLN A 459 20.17 -18.83 -24.22
C GLN A 459 20.90 -17.71 -23.49
N PHE A 460 20.53 -17.50 -22.23
CA PHE A 460 21.08 -16.45 -21.39
C PHE A 460 21.70 -17.08 -20.15
N ASP A 461 22.85 -16.57 -19.71
CA ASP A 461 23.52 -17.00 -18.48
C ASP A 461 22.80 -16.42 -17.26
N HIS A 462 22.47 -15.12 -17.31
CA HIS A 462 21.76 -14.41 -16.27
C HIS A 462 21.09 -13.14 -16.81
N GLY A 463 20.37 -12.45 -15.92
CA GLY A 463 19.87 -11.11 -16.16
C GLY A 463 19.18 -10.53 -14.94
N VAL A 464 18.68 -9.31 -15.11
CA VAL A 464 17.87 -8.58 -14.13
C VAL A 464 16.64 -8.04 -14.85
N VAL A 465 15.50 -8.05 -14.16
CA VAL A 465 14.22 -7.63 -14.74
C VAL A 465 13.66 -6.43 -14.00
N HIS A 466 13.17 -5.46 -14.77
CA HIS A 466 12.38 -4.33 -14.32
C HIS A 466 10.96 -4.50 -14.84
N ILE A 467 9.95 -4.26 -14.02
CA ILE A 467 8.55 -4.33 -14.46
C ILE A 467 7.93 -2.95 -14.33
N GLU A 468 7.33 -2.51 -15.42
CA GLU A 468 6.66 -1.22 -15.54
C GLU A 468 5.53 -1.36 -16.56
N ASN A 469 4.38 -0.72 -16.34
CA ASN A 469 3.29 -0.61 -17.33
C ASN A 469 2.87 -1.96 -17.94
N GLY A 470 2.75 -3.00 -17.10
CA GLY A 470 2.35 -4.34 -17.52
C GLY A 470 3.38 -5.13 -18.34
N LYS A 471 4.61 -4.63 -18.46
CA LYS A 471 5.67 -5.27 -19.24
C LYS A 471 6.86 -5.64 -18.35
N ALA A 472 7.45 -6.79 -18.64
CA ALA A 472 8.75 -7.17 -18.10
C ALA A 472 9.86 -6.75 -19.06
N TYR A 473 10.68 -5.80 -18.63
CA TYR A 473 11.92 -5.39 -19.27
C TYR A 473 13.06 -6.26 -18.71
N TYR A 474 13.33 -7.38 -19.37
CA TYR A 474 14.33 -8.34 -18.94
C TYR A 474 15.67 -8.05 -19.61
N TYR A 475 16.61 -7.48 -18.85
CA TYR A 475 17.97 -7.17 -19.28
C TYR A 475 18.90 -8.36 -19.00
N LEU A 476 19.46 -8.94 -20.06
CA LEU A 476 20.01 -10.29 -20.09
C LEU A 476 21.42 -10.29 -20.69
N MET A 477 22.28 -11.19 -20.18
CA MET A 477 23.55 -11.55 -20.81
C MET A 477 23.40 -12.89 -21.52
N GLU A 478 23.74 -12.94 -22.81
CA GLU A 478 23.74 -14.17 -23.61
C GLU A 478 24.73 -15.18 -23.01
N ASP A 479 24.35 -16.46 -22.98
CA ASP A 479 25.23 -17.55 -22.55
C ASP A 479 26.31 -17.77 -23.63
N SER A 480 27.44 -17.10 -23.42
CA SER A 480 28.56 -17.07 -24.36
C SER A 480 29.89 -17.26 -23.63
N SER A 481 30.99 -17.11 -24.37
CA SER A 481 32.35 -17.29 -23.85
C SER A 481 33.16 -16.00 -23.90
N GLY A 482 34.18 -15.92 -23.06
CA GLY A 482 35.05 -14.74 -22.98
C GLY A 482 34.59 -13.72 -21.94
N SER A 483 35.40 -12.68 -21.76
CA SER A 483 35.13 -11.59 -20.81
C SER A 483 34.38 -10.39 -21.43
N ALA A 484 34.02 -10.49 -22.70
CA ALA A 484 33.15 -9.55 -23.41
C ALA A 484 32.02 -10.36 -24.05
N GLN A 485 30.80 -10.22 -23.54
CA GLN A 485 29.64 -11.01 -23.94
C GLN A 485 28.47 -10.13 -24.36
N PRO A 486 27.62 -10.59 -25.30
CA PRO A 486 26.46 -9.81 -25.72
C PRO A 486 25.43 -9.58 -24.60
N LEU A 487 24.87 -8.36 -24.57
CA LEU A 487 23.75 -7.98 -23.71
C LEU A 487 22.50 -7.70 -24.55
N TYR A 488 21.35 -8.14 -24.06
CA TYR A 488 20.05 -7.95 -24.72
C TYR A 488 19.01 -7.42 -23.73
N LEU A 489 18.04 -6.68 -24.25
CA LEU A 489 16.80 -6.36 -23.58
C LEU A 489 15.66 -7.13 -24.25
N GLN A 490 14.98 -7.98 -23.49
CA GLN A 490 13.68 -8.51 -23.90
C GLN A 490 12.56 -7.69 -23.26
N VAL A 491 11.59 -7.28 -24.06
CA VAL A 491 10.34 -6.66 -23.61
C VAL A 491 9.24 -7.70 -23.77
N ILE A 492 8.70 -8.14 -22.64
CA ILE A 492 7.69 -9.19 -22.58
C ILE A 492 6.41 -8.55 -22.09
N ASP A 493 5.38 -8.57 -22.92
CA ASP A 493 4.04 -8.22 -22.48
C ASP A 493 3.54 -9.34 -21.59
N LEU A 494 3.24 -9.01 -20.34
CA LEU A 494 2.76 -9.98 -19.36
C LEU A 494 1.27 -10.22 -19.50
N ASP A 495 0.68 -9.71 -20.59
CA ASP A 495 -0.71 -9.86 -20.95
C ASP A 495 -1.63 -9.49 -19.78
N ILE A 496 -1.14 -8.51 -19.02
CA ILE A 496 -1.96 -7.71 -18.17
C ILE A 496 -2.60 -6.80 -19.17
N VAL A 497 -3.88 -7.02 -19.50
CA VAL A 497 -4.66 -6.01 -20.22
C VAL A 497 -4.35 -4.71 -19.49
N PRO A 498 -3.60 -3.77 -20.11
CA PRO A 498 -3.50 -2.44 -19.55
C PRO A 498 -4.96 -2.04 -19.47
N THR A 499 -5.46 -1.86 -18.25
CA THR A 499 -6.79 -1.30 -18.06
C THR A 499 -6.77 -0.05 -18.92
N ASP A 500 -7.66 -0.01 -19.91
CA ASP A 500 -7.58 1.03 -20.93
C ASP A 500 -7.86 2.34 -20.20
N PRO A 501 -6.90 3.29 -20.14
CA PRO A 501 -7.09 4.52 -19.37
C PRO A 501 -8.22 5.37 -19.94
N THR A 502 -8.65 5.09 -21.18
CA THR A 502 -9.80 5.71 -21.86
C THR A 502 -11.09 4.90 -21.71
N ALA A 503 -11.07 3.70 -21.11
CA ALA A 503 -12.28 2.91 -20.90
C ALA A 503 -13.23 3.61 -19.93
N ALA A 504 -14.52 3.67 -20.27
CA ALA A 504 -15.52 4.44 -19.52
C ALA A 504 -15.67 4.05 -18.03
N ASN A 505 -15.24 2.83 -17.66
CA ASN A 505 -15.25 2.33 -16.29
C ASN A 505 -13.89 2.46 -15.57
N ASN A 506 -12.94 3.20 -16.15
CA ASN A 506 -11.58 3.27 -15.61
C ASN A 506 -11.51 3.94 -14.24
N PHE A 507 -12.47 4.79 -13.86
CA PHE A 507 -12.47 5.43 -12.54
C PHE A 507 -13.68 5.06 -11.69
N THR A 508 -13.40 4.75 -10.44
CA THR A 508 -14.38 4.73 -9.36
C THR A 508 -14.28 6.04 -8.59
N ILE A 509 -15.39 6.75 -8.46
CA ILE A 509 -15.46 8.01 -7.74
C ILE A 509 -16.26 7.82 -6.45
N GLN A 510 -15.65 8.15 -5.32
CA GLN A 510 -16.31 8.11 -4.02
C GLN A 510 -16.29 9.51 -3.39
N ALA A 511 -17.49 10.05 -3.17
CA ALA A 511 -17.70 11.27 -2.41
C ALA A 511 -18.01 10.93 -0.94
N VAL A 512 -17.36 11.61 -0.01
CA VAL A 512 -17.62 11.54 1.42
C VAL A 512 -18.04 12.93 1.88
N GLY A 513 -19.25 13.04 2.43
CA GLY A 513 -19.76 14.29 2.97
C GLY A 513 -18.96 14.80 4.18
N GLU A 514 -19.24 16.02 4.60
CA GLU A 514 -18.64 16.55 5.82
C GLU A 514 -19.02 15.69 7.04
N THR A 515 -18.15 15.66 8.04
CA THR A 515 -18.47 15.03 9.32
C THR A 515 -19.55 15.79 10.09
N CYS A 516 -19.55 17.12 9.96
CA CYS A 516 -20.46 18.03 10.65
C CYS A 516 -20.76 19.23 9.75
N GLU A 517 -21.97 19.77 9.88
CA GLU A 517 -22.41 20.95 9.12
C GLU A 517 -21.39 22.11 9.25
N GLY A 518 -20.88 22.58 8.10
CA GLY A 518 -20.04 23.77 7.99
C GLY A 518 -18.57 23.57 8.35
N LYS A 519 -18.08 22.31 8.37
CA LYS A 519 -16.66 22.01 8.62
C LYS A 519 -15.76 22.16 7.39
N GLY A 520 -16.33 22.09 6.20
CA GLY A 520 -15.63 22.06 4.93
C GLY A 520 -14.67 20.89 4.80
N ASN A 521 -14.93 19.75 5.46
CA ASN A 521 -14.01 18.60 5.51
C ASN A 521 -14.51 17.38 4.75
N GLY A 522 -15.35 17.59 3.73
CA GLY A 522 -15.73 16.56 2.79
C GLY A 522 -14.54 16.08 1.97
N LYS A 523 -14.64 14.88 1.39
CA LYS A 523 -13.56 14.25 0.64
C LYS A 523 -14.06 13.70 -0.69
N LEU A 524 -13.21 13.75 -1.69
CA LEU A 524 -13.40 13.10 -2.97
C LEU A 524 -12.24 12.13 -3.20
N VAL A 525 -12.55 10.83 -3.29
CA VAL A 525 -11.59 9.78 -3.60
C VAL A 525 -11.83 9.35 -5.04
N ILE A 526 -10.79 9.42 -5.85
CA ILE A 526 -10.76 8.96 -7.24
C ILE A 526 -9.83 7.76 -7.27
N SER A 527 -10.32 6.62 -7.73
CA SER A 527 -9.53 5.41 -7.89
C SER A 527 -9.52 4.95 -9.34
N GLY A 528 -8.32 4.78 -9.90
CA GLY A 528 -8.10 4.37 -11.28
C GLY A 528 -7.81 2.88 -11.42
N ASP A 529 -8.54 2.20 -12.30
CA ASP A 529 -8.28 0.82 -12.70
C ASP A 529 -6.96 0.73 -13.48
N ALA A 530 -6.69 1.72 -14.34
CA ALA A 530 -5.47 1.88 -15.11
C ALA A 530 -4.47 2.81 -14.43
N THR A 531 -3.20 2.41 -14.43
CA THR A 531 -2.07 3.27 -14.05
C THR A 531 -1.65 4.09 -15.27
N HIS A 532 -1.84 5.41 -15.22
CA HIS A 532 -1.49 6.36 -16.28
C HIS A 532 -1.40 7.77 -15.70
N ASP A 533 -0.67 8.68 -16.34
CA ASP A 533 -0.69 10.08 -15.93
C ASP A 533 -2.06 10.69 -16.23
N TYR A 534 -2.70 11.22 -15.18
CA TYR A 534 -4.00 11.87 -15.22
C TYR A 534 -3.92 13.27 -14.65
N THR A 535 -4.78 14.15 -15.16
CA THR A 535 -4.96 15.50 -14.64
C THR A 535 -6.44 15.76 -14.43
N THR A 536 -6.81 16.34 -13.29
CA THR A 536 -8.18 16.79 -13.02
C THR A 536 -8.19 18.16 -12.37
N THR A 537 -9.24 18.93 -12.56
CA THR A 537 -9.42 20.22 -11.89
C THR A 537 -10.70 20.22 -11.08
N ILE A 538 -10.57 20.39 -9.76
CA ILE A 538 -11.67 20.37 -8.79
C ILE A 538 -11.56 21.62 -7.92
N ALA A 539 -12.67 22.33 -7.74
CA ALA A 539 -12.73 23.59 -7.00
C ALA A 539 -11.73 24.67 -7.48
N GLY A 540 -11.33 24.63 -8.77
CA GLY A 540 -10.35 25.55 -9.35
C GLY A 540 -8.89 25.20 -9.08
N THR A 541 -8.61 24.08 -8.41
CA THR A 541 -7.26 23.55 -8.20
C THR A 541 -7.01 22.36 -9.12
N THR A 542 -5.87 22.35 -9.81
CA THR A 542 -5.46 21.25 -10.68
C THR A 542 -4.64 20.23 -9.89
N TYR A 543 -4.97 18.96 -10.08
CA TYR A 543 -4.31 17.83 -9.45
C TYR A 543 -3.79 16.88 -10.53
N ASN A 544 -2.55 16.43 -10.36
CA ASN A 544 -1.94 15.39 -11.18
C ASN A 544 -1.80 14.12 -10.34
N PHE A 545 -2.14 12.98 -10.93
CA PHE A 545 -2.05 11.69 -10.25
C PHE A 545 -1.85 10.57 -11.27
N ASN A 546 -1.30 9.44 -10.81
CA ASN A 546 -0.93 8.33 -11.68
C ASN A 546 -1.87 7.12 -11.59
N LYS A 547 -2.66 7.02 -10.51
CA LYS A 547 -3.66 5.96 -10.34
C LYS A 547 -4.81 6.40 -9.47
N ASP A 548 -4.51 6.69 -8.20
CA ASP A 548 -5.49 7.08 -7.21
C ASP A 548 -5.16 8.48 -6.67
N ILE A 549 -6.18 9.24 -6.28
CA ILE A 549 -6.00 10.50 -5.56
C ILE A 549 -7.15 10.71 -4.56
N THR A 550 -6.82 11.29 -3.41
CA THR A 550 -7.82 11.77 -2.44
C THR A 550 -7.69 13.28 -2.28
N ILE A 551 -8.79 13.99 -2.51
CA ILE A 551 -8.89 15.44 -2.33
C ILE A 551 -9.72 15.68 -1.08
N GLU A 552 -9.08 16.29 -0.08
CA GLU A 552 -9.69 16.59 1.21
C GLU A 552 -10.13 18.06 1.29
N ASP A 553 -10.78 18.40 2.40
CA ASP A 553 -11.22 19.77 2.73
C ASP A 553 -12.17 20.40 1.69
N LEU A 554 -13.04 19.58 1.10
CA LEU A 554 -14.10 20.03 0.21
C LEU A 554 -15.33 20.48 0.99
N SER A 555 -15.84 21.66 0.63
CA SER A 555 -17.13 22.16 1.14
C SER A 555 -18.30 21.37 0.53
N PRO A 556 -19.46 21.30 1.20
CA PRO A 556 -20.65 20.67 0.65
C PRO A 556 -21.07 21.34 -0.65
N GLY A 557 -21.47 20.52 -1.62
CA GLY A 557 -21.87 21.00 -2.93
C GLY A 557 -21.72 19.96 -4.01
N THR A 558 -22.18 20.33 -5.20
CA THR A 558 -22.00 19.55 -6.42
C THR A 558 -20.70 19.96 -7.10
N TYR A 559 -19.90 18.97 -7.47
CA TYR A 559 -18.63 19.14 -8.17
C TYR A 559 -18.69 18.46 -9.52
N ASP A 560 -18.61 19.28 -10.57
CA ASP A 560 -18.40 18.84 -11.95
C ASP A 560 -16.91 18.87 -12.25
N PHE A 561 -16.35 17.74 -12.70
CA PHE A 561 -14.95 17.67 -13.08
C PHE A 561 -14.73 16.63 -14.17
N CYS A 562 -13.64 16.81 -14.93
CA CYS A 562 -13.17 15.83 -15.89
C CYS A 562 -11.75 15.40 -15.54
N ILE A 563 -11.51 14.10 -15.63
CA ILE A 563 -10.18 13.48 -15.52
C ILE A 563 -9.65 13.34 -16.94
N GLU A 564 -8.62 14.10 -17.28
CA GLU A 564 -7.89 14.04 -18.54
C GLU A 564 -6.84 12.93 -18.49
N VAL A 565 -6.74 12.16 -19.57
CA VAL A 565 -5.69 11.15 -19.75
C VAL A 565 -4.52 11.82 -20.47
N VAL A 566 -3.42 12.08 -19.76
CA VAL A 566 -2.31 12.91 -20.27
C VAL A 566 -1.69 12.29 -21.53
N GLY A 567 -1.62 13.03 -22.63
CA GLY A 567 -1.09 12.51 -23.90
C GLY A 567 -2.11 11.77 -24.77
N GLU A 568 -3.32 11.52 -24.26
CA GLU A 568 -4.47 11.06 -25.02
C GLU A 568 -5.48 12.21 -25.18
N ASN A 569 -6.15 12.30 -26.32
CA ASN A 569 -7.20 13.32 -26.52
C ASN A 569 -8.55 12.80 -25.97
N TYR A 570 -8.57 12.43 -24.70
CA TYR A 570 -9.71 11.79 -24.05
C TYR A 570 -9.83 12.19 -22.57
N SER A 571 -11.06 12.34 -22.08
CA SER A 571 -11.34 12.70 -20.69
C SER A 571 -12.62 12.05 -20.17
N HIS A 572 -12.64 11.69 -18.89
CA HIS A 572 -13.81 11.13 -18.18
C HIS A 572 -14.44 12.18 -17.27
N CYS A 573 -15.70 12.51 -17.49
CA CYS A 573 -16.37 13.57 -16.73
C CYS A 573 -17.38 12.99 -15.73
N TYR A 574 -17.38 13.54 -14.52
CA TYR A 574 -18.19 13.12 -13.40
C TYR A 574 -18.89 14.32 -12.75
N GLU A 575 -20.07 14.08 -12.22
CA GLU A 575 -20.78 14.96 -11.30
C GLU A 575 -20.90 14.21 -9.97
N VAL A 576 -20.42 14.81 -8.88
CA VAL A 576 -20.53 14.22 -7.55
C VAL A 576 -21.04 15.24 -6.55
N VAL A 577 -21.81 14.76 -5.58
CA VAL A 577 -22.32 15.59 -4.48
C VAL A 577 -21.56 15.26 -3.20
N ILE A 578 -20.86 16.26 -2.67
CA ILE A 578 -20.34 16.22 -1.31
C ILE A 578 -21.46 16.70 -0.39
N GLU A 579 -22.05 15.77 0.36
CA GLU A 579 -23.15 16.07 1.27
C GLU A 579 -22.69 16.92 2.46
N GLY A 580 -23.58 17.79 2.93
CA GLY A 580 -23.36 18.54 4.17
C GLY A 580 -23.41 17.64 5.40
N GLY A 581 -22.71 18.02 6.46
CA GLY A 581 -22.66 17.18 7.66
C GLY A 581 -24.02 17.08 8.34
N ALA A 582 -24.33 15.89 8.87
CA ALA A 582 -25.63 15.61 9.48
C ALA A 582 -25.86 16.40 10.77
N SER A 583 -27.09 16.90 10.96
CA SER A 583 -27.56 17.52 12.20
C SER A 583 -28.48 16.57 12.98
N LEU A 584 -28.36 16.54 14.32
CA LEU A 584 -29.22 15.73 15.18
C LEU A 584 -30.65 16.30 15.19
N THR A 585 -31.58 15.57 14.58
CA THR A 585 -33.00 15.94 14.53
C THR A 585 -33.86 14.78 15.02
N GLY A 586 -35.03 15.10 15.56
CA GLY A 586 -35.94 14.09 16.08
C GLY A 586 -37.12 14.66 16.85
N LYS A 587 -37.97 13.76 17.34
CA LYS A 587 -39.20 14.06 18.05
C LYS A 587 -39.17 13.44 19.44
N ILE A 588 -39.73 14.18 20.40
CA ILE A 588 -39.89 13.74 21.78
C ILE A 588 -41.39 13.79 22.13
N LEU A 589 -42.03 12.63 22.24
CA LEU A 589 -43.47 12.49 22.49
C LEU A 589 -43.73 11.95 23.90
N LEU A 590 -44.62 12.62 24.64
CA LEU A 590 -44.93 12.25 26.02
C LEU A 590 -46.04 11.20 26.07
N ASP A 591 -45.82 10.08 26.75
CA ASP A 591 -46.84 9.07 27.05
C ASP A 591 -46.90 8.77 28.55
N LYS A 592 -47.83 9.43 29.24
CA LYS A 592 -48.17 9.30 30.68
C LYS A 592 -46.99 9.42 31.67
N LYS A 593 -46.08 8.43 31.71
CA LYS A 593 -44.93 8.32 32.63
C LYS A 593 -43.58 8.16 31.91
N SER A 594 -43.58 7.99 30.60
CA SER A 594 -42.36 7.90 29.80
C SER A 594 -42.45 8.84 28.59
N VAL A 595 -41.31 9.04 27.94
CA VAL A 595 -41.19 9.80 26.70
C VAL A 595 -40.66 8.87 25.64
N GLU A 596 -41.34 8.82 24.50
CA GLU A 596 -40.81 8.21 23.31
C GLU A 596 -39.93 9.23 22.58
N VAL A 597 -38.66 8.88 22.38
CA VAL A 597 -37.72 9.63 21.56
C VAL A 597 -37.61 8.90 20.22
N SER A 598 -37.79 9.64 19.12
CA SER A 598 -37.53 9.19 17.75
C SER A 598 -36.51 10.11 17.11
N VAL A 599 -35.32 9.62 16.82
CA VAL A 599 -34.26 10.33 16.12
C VAL A 599 -34.44 10.14 14.61
N ASP A 600 -34.58 11.26 13.89
CA ASP A 600 -34.78 11.30 12.45
C ASP A 600 -33.44 11.40 11.68
N SER A 601 -32.43 12.07 12.26
CA SER A 601 -31.05 12.20 11.73
C SER A 601 -30.04 12.40 12.88
N GLY A 602 -28.79 11.93 12.72
CA GLY A 602 -27.70 12.00 13.71
C GLY A 602 -26.91 10.68 13.83
N THR A 603 -25.65 10.73 14.27
CA THR A 603 -24.76 9.56 14.36
C THR A 603 -24.93 8.83 15.71
N PRO A 604 -25.30 7.53 15.74
CA PRO A 604 -25.33 6.75 16.97
C PRO A 604 -23.92 6.34 17.46
N PRO A 605 -23.74 5.97 18.74
CA PRO A 605 -24.79 5.90 19.75
C PRO A 605 -25.27 7.27 20.24
N TYR A 606 -26.52 7.33 20.69
CA TYR A 606 -27.13 8.51 21.30
C TYR A 606 -27.00 8.44 22.81
N ALA A 607 -26.46 9.50 23.42
CA ALA A 607 -26.42 9.66 24.86
C ALA A 607 -27.64 10.45 25.34
N VAL A 608 -28.29 9.95 26.38
CA VAL A 608 -29.52 10.53 26.95
C VAL A 608 -29.25 11.02 28.36
N TYR A 609 -29.62 12.26 28.63
CA TYR A 609 -29.43 12.93 29.90
C TYR A 609 -30.77 13.36 30.50
N ILE A 610 -30.94 13.15 31.80
CA ILE A 610 -32.00 13.75 32.61
C ILE A 610 -31.34 14.65 33.65
N ASN A 611 -31.68 15.95 33.65
CA ASN A 611 -31.13 16.93 34.58
C ASN A 611 -29.58 16.89 34.60
N ASP A 612 -29.00 16.86 33.40
CA ASP A 612 -27.55 16.81 33.11
C ASP A 612 -26.82 15.53 33.58
N GLN A 613 -27.54 14.52 34.07
CA GLN A 613 -26.98 13.20 34.36
C GLN A 613 -27.28 12.23 33.22
N GLN A 614 -26.24 11.58 32.68
CA GLN A 614 -26.41 10.54 31.65
C GLN A 614 -27.09 9.32 32.27
N ILE A 615 -28.18 8.88 31.64
CA ILE A 615 -29.00 7.76 32.11
C ILE A 615 -28.98 6.56 31.16
N LEU A 616 -28.65 6.80 29.88
CA LEU A 616 -28.68 5.78 28.84
C LEU A 616 -27.73 6.17 27.70
N GLU A 617 -27.17 5.16 27.04
CA GLU A 617 -26.55 5.25 25.73
C GLU A 617 -27.16 4.15 24.84
N THR A 618 -27.58 4.50 23.62
CA THR A 618 -28.29 3.55 22.75
C THR A 618 -28.00 3.76 21.27
N TYR A 619 -27.97 2.68 20.50
CA TYR A 619 -27.87 2.72 19.03
C TYR A 619 -29.24 2.75 18.34
N GLN A 620 -30.34 2.61 19.10
CA GLN A 620 -31.68 2.61 18.56
C GLN A 620 -32.12 4.04 18.22
N SER A 621 -32.66 4.26 17.02
CA SER A 621 -33.26 5.55 16.63
C SER A 621 -34.65 5.78 17.23
N ARG A 622 -35.23 4.80 17.91
CA ARG A 622 -36.49 4.94 18.66
C ARG A 622 -36.38 4.22 19.99
N PHE A 623 -36.62 4.93 21.09
CA PHE A 623 -36.51 4.39 22.44
C PHE A 623 -37.39 5.15 23.43
N TYR A 624 -37.61 4.54 24.60
CA TYR A 624 -38.43 5.09 25.68
C TYR A 624 -37.55 5.48 26.86
N VAL A 625 -37.87 6.62 27.47
CA VAL A 625 -37.19 7.16 28.65
C VAL A 625 -38.23 7.43 29.73
N ASP A 626 -38.06 6.83 30.91
CA ASP A 626 -38.89 7.15 32.07
C ASP A 626 -38.55 8.56 32.58
N VAL A 627 -39.57 9.38 32.82
CA VAL A 627 -39.39 10.78 33.26
C VAL A 627 -40.39 11.19 34.32
N ASN A 628 -39.98 12.17 35.12
CA ASN A 628 -40.82 12.84 36.10
C ASN A 628 -41.24 14.24 35.61
N HIS A 629 -42.27 14.77 36.24
CA HIS A 629 -42.67 16.16 36.02
C HIS A 629 -41.53 17.11 36.42
N GLY A 630 -41.14 18.00 35.51
CA GLY A 630 -40.08 18.98 35.71
C GLY A 630 -38.71 18.59 35.14
N ASP A 631 -38.52 17.33 34.74
CA ASP A 631 -37.23 16.86 34.22
C ASP A 631 -36.80 17.58 32.93
N ASN A 632 -35.51 17.87 32.80
CA ASN A 632 -34.89 18.34 31.56
C ASN A 632 -34.25 17.16 30.84
N LEU A 633 -34.90 16.69 29.78
CA LEU A 633 -34.41 15.62 28.92
C LEU A 633 -33.52 16.22 27.82
N GLN A 634 -32.30 15.73 27.67
CA GLN A 634 -31.39 16.06 26.57
C GLN A 634 -30.90 14.80 25.86
N ILE A 635 -30.76 14.85 24.53
CA ILE A 635 -30.19 13.78 23.70
C ILE A 635 -29.09 14.37 22.84
N THR A 636 -27.92 13.74 22.84
CA THR A 636 -26.78 14.05 21.96
C THR A 636 -26.41 12.84 21.13
N SER A 637 -25.82 13.07 19.96
CA SER A 637 -25.19 12.04 19.11
C SER A 637 -23.78 11.70 19.59
N LYS A 638 -23.17 10.70 18.96
CA LYS A 638 -21.75 10.36 19.10
C LYS A 638 -20.84 11.54 18.70
N ASP A 639 -21.22 12.23 17.63
CA ASP A 639 -20.47 13.37 17.12
C ASP A 639 -20.99 14.64 17.79
N ASP A 640 -20.18 15.23 18.68
CA ASP A 640 -20.54 16.38 19.53
C ASP A 640 -21.04 17.61 18.76
N CYS A 641 -20.66 17.71 17.48
CA CYS A 641 -20.95 18.84 16.60
C CYS A 641 -22.37 18.84 16.02
N GLN A 642 -23.13 17.74 16.11
CA GLN A 642 -24.44 17.63 15.46
C GLN A 642 -25.58 18.27 16.29
N GLY A 643 -25.25 18.94 17.39
CA GLY A 643 -26.20 19.62 18.26
C GLY A 643 -26.87 18.68 19.27
N LYS A 644 -27.98 19.15 19.86
CA LYS A 644 -28.73 18.38 20.88
C LYS A 644 -30.23 18.57 20.76
N LEU A 645 -30.99 17.51 21.03
CA LEU A 645 -32.42 17.60 21.26
C LEU A 645 -32.67 17.84 22.74
N SER A 646 -33.51 18.81 23.10
CA SER A 646 -33.84 19.08 24.50
C SER A 646 -35.32 19.38 24.72
N LYS A 647 -35.90 18.85 25.80
CA LYS A 647 -37.28 19.14 26.20
C LYS A 647 -37.46 19.08 27.71
N THR A 648 -38.15 20.07 28.27
CA THR A 648 -38.61 20.03 29.66
C THR A 648 -39.95 19.30 29.76
N ILE A 649 -40.04 18.32 30.67
CA ILE A 649 -41.19 17.43 30.82
C ILE A 649 -42.29 18.09 31.66
N ASN A 650 -43.49 18.19 31.09
CA ASN A 650 -44.66 18.72 31.78
C ASN A 650 -45.84 17.74 31.76
N LEU A 651 -45.91 16.87 32.78
CA LEU A 651 -47.00 15.90 32.97
C LEU A 651 -48.36 16.51 33.40
N LEU A 652 -48.44 17.80 33.71
CA LEU A 652 -49.65 18.43 34.25
C LEU A 652 -50.63 18.92 33.16
N LYS A 653 -50.25 18.84 31.89
CA LYS A 653 -51.05 19.38 30.77
C LYS A 653 -52.29 18.55 30.43
N ASP A 654 -52.35 17.28 30.86
CA ASP A 654 -53.40 16.31 30.49
C ASP A 654 -54.12 15.68 31.71
N LEU A 655 -54.22 16.39 32.84
CA LEU A 655 -54.93 15.89 34.02
C LEU A 655 -56.41 15.63 33.71
N ARG A 656 -56.90 14.44 34.06
CA ARG A 656 -58.30 14.03 33.85
C ARG A 656 -58.91 13.51 35.15
N ALA A 657 -60.21 13.71 35.28
CA ALA A 657 -61.03 13.10 36.32
C ALA A 657 -61.83 11.92 35.76
N TYR A 658 -61.97 10.85 36.53
CA TYR A 658 -62.71 9.65 36.17
C TYR A 658 -63.50 9.07 37.37
N PRO A 659 -64.72 8.54 37.19
CA PRO A 659 -65.54 8.67 35.99
C PRO A 659 -66.00 10.13 35.83
N ASN A 660 -66.22 10.57 34.59
CA ASN A 660 -66.72 11.91 34.29
C ASN A 660 -67.51 11.85 32.96
N PRO A 661 -68.86 11.83 32.98
CA PRO A 661 -69.74 12.13 34.12
C PRO A 661 -69.75 11.11 35.29
N SER A 662 -70.22 11.52 36.47
CA SER A 662 -70.36 10.70 37.69
C SER A 662 -71.57 11.11 38.54
N ASN A 663 -72.01 10.28 39.50
CA ASN A 663 -73.05 10.64 40.49
C ASN A 663 -72.52 11.50 41.64
N GLY A 664 -71.23 11.91 41.58
CA GLY A 664 -70.61 12.82 42.56
C GLY A 664 -69.25 12.37 43.05
N LEU A 665 -68.83 11.13 42.77
CA LEU A 665 -67.50 10.61 43.12
C LEU A 665 -66.56 10.67 41.92
N PHE A 666 -65.43 11.38 42.05
CA PHE A 666 -64.42 11.54 41.02
C PHE A 666 -63.04 11.16 41.55
N GLU A 667 -62.26 10.43 40.76
CA GLU A 667 -60.83 10.27 40.95
C GLU A 667 -60.09 11.20 39.98
N ILE A 668 -59.27 12.09 40.51
CA ILE A 668 -58.36 12.93 39.72
C ILE A 668 -56.98 12.27 39.79
N TYR A 669 -56.44 11.90 38.63
CA TYR A 669 -55.09 11.34 38.54
C TYR A 669 -54.08 12.48 38.61
N ILE A 670 -53.17 12.42 39.59
CA ILE A 670 -52.11 13.42 39.84
C ILE A 670 -50.76 12.73 39.74
N PRO A 671 -49.74 13.32 39.10
CA PRO A 671 -48.38 12.78 39.11
C PRO A 671 -47.88 12.52 40.54
N ASN A 672 -47.24 11.36 40.75
CA ASN A 672 -46.78 10.89 42.07
C ASN A 672 -45.75 11.80 42.77
N SER A 673 -45.20 12.80 42.07
CA SER A 673 -44.21 13.74 42.61
C SER A 673 -44.82 14.74 43.60
N LEU A 674 -46.14 14.92 43.61
CA LEU A 674 -46.84 15.85 44.51
C LEU A 674 -47.43 15.09 45.70
N LYS A 675 -47.10 15.50 46.93
CA LYS A 675 -47.63 14.88 48.17
C LYS A 675 -48.99 15.43 48.57
N THR A 676 -49.19 16.73 48.36
CA THR A 676 -50.44 17.45 48.65
C THR A 676 -50.77 18.40 47.52
N ILE A 677 -52.06 18.72 47.36
CA ILE A 677 -52.51 19.75 46.42
C ILE A 677 -53.63 20.56 47.06
N ASP A 678 -53.60 21.87 46.88
CA ASP A 678 -54.72 22.73 47.22
C ASP A 678 -55.71 22.75 46.07
N MET A 679 -56.98 22.45 46.37
CA MET A 679 -58.01 22.27 45.37
C MET A 679 -59.24 23.10 45.70
N GLU A 680 -59.70 23.85 44.70
CA GLU A 680 -60.92 24.67 44.75
C GLU A 680 -61.94 24.09 43.76
N VAL A 681 -63.19 23.94 44.20
CA VAL A 681 -64.28 23.44 43.35
C VAL A 681 -65.29 24.57 43.16
N TYR A 682 -65.61 24.86 41.91
CA TYR A 682 -66.57 25.89 41.50
C TYR A 682 -67.75 25.26 40.79
N ASN A 683 -68.95 25.81 40.96
CA ASN A 683 -70.09 25.46 40.10
C ASN A 683 -70.06 26.28 38.79
N ILE A 684 -71.00 26.02 37.89
CA ILE A 684 -71.08 26.72 36.59
C ILE A 684 -71.28 28.24 36.70
N HIS A 685 -71.79 28.74 37.82
CA HIS A 685 -71.95 30.18 38.10
C HIS A 685 -70.69 30.81 38.71
N SER A 686 -69.55 30.11 38.69
CA SER A 686 -68.30 30.52 39.34
C SER A 686 -68.39 30.71 40.85
N GLN A 687 -69.41 30.12 41.49
CA GLN A 687 -69.52 30.15 42.95
C GLN A 687 -68.62 29.06 43.54
N LEU A 688 -67.85 29.42 44.57
CA LEU A 688 -66.97 28.50 45.27
C LEU A 688 -67.79 27.51 46.11
N VAL A 689 -67.63 26.22 45.82
CA VAL A 689 -68.35 25.10 46.44
C VAL A 689 -67.53 24.47 47.56
N SER A 690 -66.21 24.36 47.37
CA SER A 690 -65.29 23.77 48.35
C SER A 690 -63.87 24.26 48.13
N VAL A 691 -63.10 24.40 49.21
CA VAL A 691 -61.64 24.63 49.20
C VAL A 691 -61.03 23.69 50.23
N ARG A 692 -60.17 22.77 49.79
CA ARG A 692 -59.47 21.83 50.68
C ARG A 692 -58.10 21.47 50.13
N THR A 693 -57.17 21.23 51.03
CA THR A 693 -55.90 20.55 50.73
C THR A 693 -56.14 19.04 50.73
N HIS A 694 -55.80 18.37 49.63
CA HIS A 694 -55.92 16.93 49.48
C HIS A 694 -54.55 16.25 49.52
N GLN A 695 -54.46 15.13 50.24
CA GLN A 695 -53.30 14.23 50.17
C GLN A 695 -53.40 13.40 48.88
N VAL A 696 -52.28 13.28 48.17
CA VAL A 696 -52.20 12.45 46.95
C VAL A 696 -51.85 11.03 47.38
N ASN A 697 -52.80 10.12 47.25
CA ASN A 697 -52.62 8.71 47.62
C ASN A 697 -52.46 7.88 46.34
N ALA A 698 -51.28 7.27 46.16
CA ALA A 698 -50.96 6.42 45.01
C ALA A 698 -51.25 7.09 43.64
N GLY A 699 -50.98 8.40 43.52
CA GLY A 699 -51.18 9.17 42.28
C GLY A 699 -52.63 9.56 42.00
N LYS A 700 -53.49 9.53 43.02
CA LYS A 700 -54.90 9.86 42.90
C LYS A 700 -55.37 10.76 44.02
N ILE A 701 -56.37 11.56 43.70
CA ILE A 701 -57.18 12.31 44.66
C ILE A 701 -58.63 11.91 44.45
N SER A 702 -59.29 11.51 45.54
CA SER A 702 -60.73 11.29 45.55
C SER A 702 -61.46 12.58 45.92
N LEU A 703 -62.37 13.00 45.06
CA LEU A 703 -63.27 14.13 45.26
C LEU A 703 -64.70 13.61 45.32
N ASN A 704 -65.37 13.83 46.46
CA ASN A 704 -66.79 13.53 46.63
C ASN A 704 -67.59 14.85 46.69
N ILE A 705 -68.53 14.99 45.77
CA ILE A 705 -69.52 16.07 45.69
C ILE A 705 -70.95 15.50 45.54
N GLU A 706 -71.21 14.26 45.98
CA GLU A 706 -72.52 13.60 45.92
C GLU A 706 -73.62 14.42 46.59
N ASP A 707 -73.29 15.14 47.65
CA ASP A 707 -74.19 16.03 48.40
C ASP A 707 -74.50 17.36 47.68
N LYS A 708 -73.91 17.60 46.49
CA LYS A 708 -74.11 18.81 45.70
C LYS A 708 -75.12 18.60 44.56
N PRO A 709 -75.81 19.65 44.08
CA PRO A 709 -76.75 19.54 42.96
C PRO A 709 -76.12 18.97 41.68
N ASN A 710 -76.91 18.33 40.83
CA ASN A 710 -76.43 17.84 39.53
C ASN A 710 -76.11 19.04 38.62
N GLY A 711 -75.03 18.92 37.83
CA GLY A 711 -74.53 20.04 37.03
C GLY A 711 -73.04 19.96 36.70
N ILE A 712 -72.53 21.03 36.10
CA ILE A 712 -71.12 21.18 35.73
C ILE A 712 -70.36 21.86 36.86
N TYR A 713 -69.22 21.29 37.21
CA TYR A 713 -68.28 21.83 38.18
C TYR A 713 -66.91 22.03 37.52
N PHE A 714 -66.13 22.98 38.02
CA PHE A 714 -64.75 23.22 37.63
C PHE A 714 -63.86 23.07 38.86
N VAL A 715 -62.89 22.17 38.77
CA VAL A 715 -61.87 21.98 39.79
C VAL A 715 -60.64 22.76 39.38
N LYS A 716 -60.20 23.69 40.21
CA LYS A 716 -58.94 24.39 40.08
C LYS A 716 -57.93 23.76 41.04
N LEU A 717 -56.84 23.26 40.48
CA LEU A 717 -55.69 22.75 41.21
C LEU A 717 -54.67 23.90 41.34
N ASN A 718 -54.39 24.34 42.56
CA ASN A 718 -53.47 25.42 42.87
C ASN A 718 -52.02 24.90 42.86
N LEU A 719 -51.46 24.79 41.66
CA LEU A 719 -50.05 24.55 41.39
C LEU A 719 -49.37 25.87 40.98
N ASP A 720 -48.04 25.89 40.82
CA ASP A 720 -47.29 27.06 40.33
C ASP A 720 -47.91 27.70 39.08
N LYS A 721 -48.50 26.85 38.21
CA LYS A 721 -49.48 27.25 37.20
C LYS A 721 -50.81 26.54 37.47
N PRO A 722 -51.90 27.25 37.80
CA PRO A 722 -53.18 26.63 38.08
C PRO A 722 -53.71 25.80 36.91
N VAL A 723 -54.19 24.57 37.20
CA VAL A 723 -54.82 23.68 36.21
C VAL A 723 -56.30 23.53 36.51
N PHE A 724 -57.14 23.58 35.47
CA PHE A 724 -58.59 23.47 35.59
C PHE A 724 -59.11 22.18 34.98
N ILE A 725 -59.95 21.46 35.71
CA ILE A 725 -60.60 20.21 35.26
C ILE A 725 -62.12 20.41 35.32
N LYS A 726 -62.80 20.19 34.19
CA LYS A 726 -64.26 20.20 34.12
C LYS A 726 -64.82 18.85 34.59
N LEU A 727 -65.78 18.87 35.51
CA LEU A 727 -66.51 17.71 36.01
C LEU A 727 -68.01 17.83 35.67
N ILE A 728 -68.65 16.70 35.41
CA ILE A 728 -70.09 16.60 35.13
C ILE A 728 -70.70 15.66 36.17
N LYS A 729 -71.54 16.20 37.06
CA LYS A 729 -72.32 15.43 38.02
C LYS A 729 -73.73 15.20 37.47
N ASN A 730 -74.13 13.93 37.32
CA ASN A 730 -75.43 13.53 36.79
C ASN A 730 -76.49 13.34 37.86
#